data_AF-A0A952P7S4-F1
#
_entry.id   AF-A0A952P7S4-F1
#
_cell.length_a   1.000
_cell.length_b   1.000
_cell.length_c   1.000
_cell.angle_alpha   90.00
_cell.angle_beta   90.00
_cell.angle_gamma   90.00
#
_symmetry.space_group_name_H-M   'P 1'
#
loop_
_entity.id
_entity.type
_entity.pdbx_description
1 polymer ?
#
loop_
_entity_poly.entity_id
_entity_poly.type
_entity_poly.pdbx_seq_one_letter_code
_entity_poly.pdbx_strand_id
1 'polypeptide(L)'
;MKTSIIILIFVLFAGQIFAQSAAKVSGTISSSENGEAIGNATVILKGSIHFTHSDAKSGKFMLNIDKPKGEIVIHAKGFESVSIPFTKDSMNLIVSMTKLPPESDMVDNLRSSQIEKLRSDAKKTMPIESRKGGHVESSPLIPTYSDGAEVMLRGSASSSVEMDGSPPASIDGGFAHSMELEPRFPGSNEQAESGLLTAGEVNDFSKWVMWNDIADTDLSDFKELWKLNPKDRFTVLIENEYRTPVYGATVNLLNNGYVVWSSRSDNTGKAELWLNPFTDRVSNNDQISIEIEYSGLFYQINNAKKFSDGINFFKIKTECLKPKSVDIVFLVDATGSMGDEINYLKMDLKALMQDIQDTIPDMIFNLGSVFYRDTSDAYITRYSDFSSDISVTTEFINEQGAAGGGDFPEAVHRGLDIAINQLSWTDESMTKIIFLVLDAPPHSRPDVILELQSLILKASEKGIRVIPVACSGVDKSTEYFLRATALLTNGTYTFLTDDSGIGNPHIKPTTDKFDVETLRQLLIRLVYQYTYYPDCDIDKNEIISETISIDLPVTGGDIEEAKAMAGFKYYPNPTYGDLNIEFSDLIEELFIADVTGKIIFRLEKKSSNKLFIDISKYPTGMYYIMYQYKPDKWLKGKIMLMH
;
A
#
# COMPACT_ATOMS: atom_id res chain seq x y z
N MET A 1 77.73 -5.84 -36.44
CA MET A 1 77.56 -4.94 -35.27
C MET A 1 76.48 -3.93 -35.63
N LYS A 2 75.32 -3.79 -35.00
CA LYS A 2 74.79 -4.28 -33.72
C LYS A 2 73.31 -4.62 -33.92
N THR A 3 72.93 -5.73 -33.31
CA THR A 3 71.58 -6.24 -33.11
C THR A 3 70.87 -5.41 -32.04
N SER A 4 69.66 -4.93 -32.31
CA SER A 4 68.72 -4.50 -31.28
C SER A 4 67.33 -5.02 -31.65
N ILE A 5 67.00 -6.16 -31.07
CA ILE A 5 65.70 -6.80 -31.08
C ILE A 5 64.84 -6.07 -30.04
N ILE A 6 63.75 -5.43 -30.49
CA ILE A 6 62.69 -4.94 -29.61
C ILE A 6 61.73 -6.12 -29.40
N ILE A 7 61.75 -6.70 -28.21
CA ILE A 7 60.79 -7.71 -27.76
C ILE A 7 59.54 -6.95 -27.29
N LEU A 8 58.45 -7.02 -28.06
CA LEU A 8 57.13 -6.58 -27.63
C LEU A 8 56.47 -7.76 -26.88
N ILE A 9 56.44 -7.68 -25.54
CA ILE A 9 55.75 -8.65 -24.69
C ILE A 9 54.25 -8.36 -24.77
N PHE A 10 53.51 -9.22 -25.48
CA PHE A 10 52.05 -9.30 -25.40
C PHE A 10 51.68 -10.06 -24.12
N VAL A 11 51.30 -9.35 -23.07
CA VAL A 11 50.67 -9.97 -21.88
C VAL A 11 49.20 -10.19 -22.22
N LEU A 12 48.87 -11.42 -22.60
CA LEU A 12 47.49 -11.93 -22.62
C LEU A 12 47.01 -12.04 -21.16
N PHE A 13 46.28 -11.04 -20.68
CA PHE A 13 45.45 -11.18 -19.49
C PHE A 13 44.23 -12.03 -19.86
N ALA A 14 44.37 -13.35 -19.75
CA ALA A 14 43.23 -14.25 -19.65
C ALA A 14 42.60 -14.05 -18.27
N GLY A 15 41.71 -13.08 -18.16
CA GLY A 15 40.81 -12.96 -17.02
C GLY A 15 39.84 -14.13 -17.05
N GLN A 16 40.17 -15.21 -16.32
CA GLN A 16 39.16 -16.18 -15.93
C GLN A 16 38.21 -15.49 -14.96
N ILE A 17 37.10 -14.98 -15.49
CA ILE A 17 35.91 -14.70 -14.68
C ILE A 17 35.44 -16.07 -14.18
N PHE A 18 35.84 -16.43 -12.97
CA PHE A 18 35.15 -17.48 -12.22
C PHE A 18 33.74 -16.98 -11.95
N ALA A 19 32.79 -17.33 -12.83
CA ALA A 19 31.40 -17.38 -12.45
C ALA A 19 31.29 -18.46 -11.36
N GLN A 20 31.35 -18.06 -10.08
CA GLN A 20 30.91 -18.93 -9.01
C GLN A 20 29.42 -19.17 -9.23
N SER A 21 29.06 -20.38 -9.67
CA SER A 21 27.66 -20.82 -9.60
C SER A 21 27.22 -20.68 -8.15
N ALA A 22 26.15 -19.93 -7.88
CA ALA A 22 25.54 -19.89 -6.55
C ALA A 22 25.30 -21.33 -6.10
N ALA A 23 25.90 -21.72 -4.97
CA ALA A 23 25.60 -23.02 -4.39
C ALA A 23 24.13 -23.01 -3.96
N LYS A 24 23.47 -24.16 -4.00
CA LYS A 24 22.05 -24.29 -3.67
C LYS A 24 21.85 -25.34 -2.60
N VAL A 25 20.87 -25.12 -1.74
CA VAL A 25 20.34 -26.11 -0.81
C VAL A 25 18.91 -26.39 -1.19
N SER A 26 18.58 -27.65 -1.44
CA SER A 26 17.21 -28.10 -1.68
C SER A 26 16.69 -28.90 -0.51
N GLY A 27 15.36 -29.01 -0.40
CA GLY A 27 14.73 -29.85 0.59
C GLY A 27 13.23 -29.98 0.37
N THR A 28 12.58 -30.74 1.25
CA THR A 28 11.13 -30.94 1.29
C THR A 28 10.62 -30.66 2.69
N ILE A 29 9.50 -29.96 2.80
CA ILE A 29 8.84 -29.61 4.05
C ILE A 29 7.54 -30.40 4.14
N SER A 30 7.36 -31.11 5.25
CA SER A 30 6.15 -31.87 5.55
C SER A 30 5.70 -31.68 7.00
N SER A 31 4.43 -31.97 7.26
CA SER A 31 3.88 -31.99 8.61
C SER A 31 4.40 -33.19 9.38
N SER A 32 4.82 -32.97 10.63
CA SER A 32 5.23 -34.06 11.53
C SER A 32 4.08 -34.96 11.97
N GLU A 33 2.83 -34.52 11.81
CA GLU A 33 1.65 -35.25 12.27
C GLU A 33 1.15 -36.30 11.26
N ASN A 34 1.11 -35.94 9.98
CA ASN A 34 0.53 -36.77 8.92
C ASN A 34 1.46 -36.98 7.71
N GLY A 35 2.63 -36.35 7.69
CA GLY A 35 3.60 -36.46 6.60
C GLY A 35 3.18 -35.75 5.31
N GLU A 36 2.08 -34.99 5.32
CA GLU A 36 1.63 -34.23 4.16
C GLU A 36 2.61 -33.09 3.85
N ALA A 37 2.79 -32.82 2.56
CA ALA A 37 3.66 -31.74 2.11
C ALA A 37 3.10 -30.37 2.56
N ILE A 38 3.96 -29.53 3.11
CA ILE A 38 3.61 -28.16 3.49
C ILE A 38 4.05 -27.23 2.35
N GLY A 39 3.07 -26.81 1.56
CA GLY A 39 3.25 -25.83 0.50
C GLY A 39 3.30 -24.39 1.01
N ASN A 40 3.92 -23.50 0.22
CA ASN A 40 4.01 -22.05 0.48
C ASN A 40 4.70 -21.70 1.81
N ALA A 41 5.52 -22.59 2.36
CA ALA A 41 6.34 -22.29 3.53
C ALA A 41 7.51 -21.40 3.10
N THR A 42 7.76 -20.32 3.84
CA THR A 42 8.89 -19.42 3.62
C THR A 42 10.15 -20.03 4.20
N VAL A 43 11.19 -20.14 3.39
CA VAL A 43 12.49 -20.74 3.73
C VAL A 43 13.57 -19.67 3.59
N ILE A 44 14.21 -19.29 4.69
CA ILE A 44 15.09 -18.12 4.79
C ILE A 44 16.49 -18.57 5.20
N LEU A 45 17.53 -18.06 4.52
CA LEU A 45 18.91 -18.20 4.99
C LEU A 45 19.15 -17.20 6.13
N LYS A 46 19.40 -17.68 7.35
CA LYS A 46 19.58 -16.85 8.54
C LYS A 46 20.73 -15.85 8.36
N GLY A 47 20.42 -14.56 8.50
CA GLY A 47 21.39 -13.48 8.33
C GLY A 47 21.80 -13.21 6.88
N SER A 48 20.95 -13.56 5.91
CA SER A 48 21.11 -13.27 4.49
C SER A 48 19.78 -12.82 3.86
N ILE A 49 19.86 -12.24 2.66
CA ILE A 49 18.70 -11.83 1.84
C ILE A 49 18.12 -13.00 1.02
N HIS A 50 18.78 -14.16 1.03
CA HIS A 50 18.33 -15.30 0.27
C HIS A 50 17.15 -15.99 0.99
N PHE A 51 16.02 -16.07 0.30
CA PHE A 51 14.87 -16.86 0.71
C PHE A 51 14.22 -17.54 -0.51
N THR A 52 13.34 -18.50 -0.26
CA THR A 52 12.49 -19.16 -1.26
C THR A 52 11.18 -19.58 -0.59
N HIS A 53 10.17 -19.95 -1.37
CA HIS A 53 9.01 -20.66 -0.87
C HIS A 53 9.08 -22.14 -1.23
N SER A 54 8.41 -22.98 -0.46
CA SER A 54 8.13 -24.36 -0.86
C SER A 54 7.02 -24.42 -1.90
N ASP A 55 7.16 -25.34 -2.84
CA ASP A 55 6.15 -25.66 -3.84
C ASP A 55 4.83 -26.04 -3.17
N ALA A 56 3.74 -25.43 -3.66
CA ALA A 56 2.41 -25.51 -3.06
C ALA A 56 1.87 -26.93 -2.88
N LYS A 57 2.31 -27.90 -3.71
CA LYS A 57 1.80 -29.29 -3.69
C LYS A 57 2.80 -30.28 -3.12
N SER A 58 4.09 -30.11 -3.39
CA SER A 58 5.12 -31.07 -3.04
C SER A 58 5.94 -30.67 -1.81
N GLY A 59 5.82 -29.44 -1.30
CA GLY A 59 6.59 -28.95 -0.16
C GLY A 59 8.08 -28.80 -0.46
N LYS A 60 8.49 -28.94 -1.73
CA LYS A 60 9.89 -28.85 -2.15
C LYS A 60 10.35 -27.41 -2.23
N PHE A 61 11.56 -27.12 -1.76
CA PHE A 61 12.17 -25.79 -1.86
C PHE A 61 13.59 -25.88 -2.41
N MET A 62 14.08 -24.76 -2.95
CA MET A 62 15.48 -24.61 -3.36
C MET A 62 15.96 -23.20 -3.06
N LEU A 63 16.93 -23.09 -2.17
CA LEU A 63 17.46 -21.85 -1.66
C LEU A 63 18.87 -21.61 -2.19
N ASN A 64 19.12 -20.41 -2.72
CA ASN A 64 20.47 -19.99 -3.07
C ASN A 64 21.27 -19.68 -1.79
N ILE A 65 22.52 -20.14 -1.72
CA ILE A 65 23.40 -19.93 -0.58
C ILE A 65 24.69 -19.21 -1.01
N ASP A 66 25.07 -18.22 -0.22
CA ASP A 66 26.29 -17.40 -0.36
C ASP A 66 27.47 -17.95 0.47
N LYS A 67 27.18 -18.81 1.45
CA LYS A 67 28.14 -19.43 2.36
C LYS A 67 28.05 -20.96 2.29
N PRO A 68 29.18 -21.68 2.45
CA PRO A 68 29.21 -23.15 2.39
C PRO A 68 28.59 -23.84 3.62
N LYS A 69 28.16 -23.09 4.63
CA LYS A 69 27.43 -23.58 5.81
C LYS A 69 26.64 -22.43 6.43
N GLY A 70 25.54 -22.74 7.10
CA GLY A 70 24.70 -21.75 7.76
C GLY A 70 23.47 -22.39 8.41
N GLU A 71 22.47 -21.57 8.73
CA GLU A 71 21.18 -22.02 9.25
C GLU A 71 20.06 -21.53 8.33
N ILE A 72 19.08 -22.39 8.09
CA ILE A 72 17.85 -22.08 7.36
C ILE A 72 16.72 -22.00 8.37
N VAL A 73 15.94 -20.93 8.34
CA VAL A 73 14.73 -20.76 9.15
C VAL A 73 13.52 -20.94 8.27
N ILE A 74 12.56 -21.75 8.72
CA ILE A 74 11.37 -22.12 7.95
C ILE A 74 10.13 -21.70 8.71
N HIS A 75 9.26 -20.95 8.03
CA HIS A 75 7.98 -20.46 8.53
C HIS A 75 6.84 -20.99 7.67
N ALA A 76 5.77 -21.50 8.29
CA ALA A 76 4.57 -21.94 7.60
C ALA A 76 3.34 -21.65 8.45
N LYS A 77 2.23 -21.23 7.81
CA LYS A 77 0.98 -20.88 8.50
C LYS A 77 0.48 -22.08 9.31
N GLY A 78 0.26 -21.89 10.61
CA GLY A 78 -0.24 -22.93 11.50
C GLY A 78 0.81 -23.94 11.97
N PHE A 79 2.11 -23.67 11.78
CA PHE A 79 3.20 -24.52 12.25
C PHE A 79 4.24 -23.74 13.05
N GLU A 80 4.91 -24.42 13.99
CA GLU A 80 6.06 -23.86 14.71
C GLU A 80 7.23 -23.63 13.76
N SER A 81 7.93 -22.49 13.92
CA SER A 81 9.08 -22.16 13.07
C SER A 81 10.26 -23.06 13.39
N VAL A 82 10.90 -23.60 12.35
CA VAL A 82 12.01 -24.55 12.50
C VAL A 82 13.31 -23.93 11.98
N SER A 83 14.39 -24.05 12.74
CA SER A 83 15.74 -23.61 12.34
C SER A 83 16.64 -24.82 12.14
N ILE A 84 17.26 -24.95 10.97
CA ILE A 84 17.99 -26.15 10.55
C ILE A 84 19.38 -25.77 10.03
N PRO A 85 20.46 -26.35 10.56
CA PRO A 85 21.79 -26.13 10.00
C PRO A 85 21.96 -26.84 8.65
N PHE A 86 22.72 -26.24 7.73
CA PHE A 86 23.09 -26.85 6.46
C PHE A 86 24.59 -26.71 6.17
N THR A 87 25.06 -27.52 5.24
CA THR A 87 26.38 -27.42 4.59
C THR A 87 26.21 -27.45 3.08
N LYS A 88 27.24 -27.03 2.31
CA LYS A 88 27.22 -27.05 0.84
C LYS A 88 26.95 -28.44 0.25
N ASP A 89 27.23 -29.50 1.02
CA ASP A 89 26.99 -30.89 0.65
C ASP A 89 25.58 -31.40 1.02
N SER A 90 24.78 -30.57 1.70
CA SER A 90 23.39 -30.88 2.04
C SER A 90 22.49 -30.77 0.80
N MET A 91 22.52 -31.80 -0.06
CA MET A 91 21.78 -31.78 -1.32
C MET A 91 20.25 -31.92 -1.15
N ASN A 92 19.74 -32.41 -0.03
CA ASN A 92 18.29 -32.55 0.22
C ASN A 92 17.97 -32.57 1.72
N LEU A 93 17.46 -31.46 2.26
CA LEU A 93 16.95 -31.39 3.63
C LEU A 93 15.53 -31.94 3.71
N ILE A 94 15.26 -32.85 4.64
CA ILE A 94 13.89 -33.26 4.98
C ILE A 94 13.51 -32.52 6.26
N VAL A 95 12.46 -31.73 6.18
CA VAL A 95 12.00 -30.86 7.26
C VAL A 95 10.62 -31.28 7.68
N SER A 96 10.48 -31.70 8.94
CA SER A 96 9.18 -31.96 9.53
C SER A 96 8.82 -30.83 10.48
N MET A 97 7.69 -30.17 10.25
CA MET A 97 7.19 -29.08 11.09
C MET A 97 6.02 -29.55 11.95
N THR A 98 6.02 -29.11 13.20
CA THR A 98 4.96 -29.42 14.17
C THR A 98 3.86 -28.37 14.07
N LYS A 99 2.61 -28.83 13.99
CA LYS A 99 1.44 -27.96 13.89
C LYS A 99 1.28 -27.20 15.21
N LEU A 100 0.95 -25.92 15.13
CA LEU A 100 0.62 -25.14 16.31
C LEU A 100 -0.68 -25.69 16.92
N PRO A 101 -0.76 -25.84 18.26
CA PRO A 101 -1.98 -26.26 18.92
C PRO A 101 -3.12 -25.23 18.67
N PRO A 102 -4.39 -25.66 18.79
CA PRO A 102 -5.53 -24.74 18.70
C PRO A 102 -5.39 -23.58 19.69
N GLU A 103 -5.83 -22.39 19.30
CA GLU A 103 -5.71 -21.15 20.10
C GLU A 103 -6.26 -21.28 21.52
N SER A 104 -7.29 -22.12 21.73
CA SER A 104 -7.85 -22.45 23.05
C SER A 104 -6.81 -23.08 24.00
N ASP A 105 -5.94 -23.94 23.46
CA ASP A 105 -4.96 -24.71 24.21
C ASP A 105 -3.68 -23.90 24.42
N MET A 106 -3.40 -22.91 23.57
CA MET A 106 -2.30 -21.96 23.76
C MET A 106 -2.56 -21.02 24.93
N VAL A 107 -3.80 -20.54 25.11
CA VAL A 107 -4.19 -19.70 26.26
C VAL A 107 -4.06 -20.46 27.58
N ASP A 108 -4.43 -21.75 27.60
CA ASP A 108 -4.29 -22.60 28.78
C ASP A 108 -2.83 -23.00 29.06
N ASN A 109 -2.01 -23.22 28.03
CA ASN A 109 -0.57 -23.47 28.19
C ASN A 109 0.22 -22.21 28.61
N LEU A 110 -0.17 -21.02 28.14
CA LEU A 110 0.38 -19.73 28.59
C LEU A 110 0.00 -19.46 30.06
N ARG A 111 -1.24 -19.72 30.47
CA ARG A 111 -1.65 -19.66 31.87
C ARG A 111 -0.89 -20.67 32.74
N SER A 112 -0.74 -21.90 32.27
CA SER A 112 -0.07 -22.97 33.01
C SER A 112 1.44 -22.70 33.18
N SER A 113 2.12 -22.24 32.12
CA SER A 113 3.55 -21.90 32.15
C SER A 113 3.85 -20.63 32.95
N GLN A 114 2.98 -19.61 32.90
CA GLN A 114 3.09 -18.43 33.76
C GLN A 114 2.86 -18.77 35.24
N ILE A 115 1.89 -19.66 35.55
CA ILE A 115 1.63 -20.14 36.91
C ILE A 115 2.81 -21.00 37.44
N GLU A 116 3.43 -21.84 36.60
CA GLU A 116 4.62 -22.59 36.99
C GLU A 116 5.85 -21.69 37.19
N LYS A 117 6.04 -20.68 36.34
CA LYS A 117 7.14 -19.71 36.49
C LYS A 117 6.99 -18.89 37.77
N LEU A 118 5.78 -18.39 38.05
CA LEU A 118 5.43 -17.71 39.31
C LEU A 118 5.61 -18.61 40.55
N ARG A 119 5.29 -19.91 40.45
CA ARG A 119 5.53 -20.89 41.53
C ARG A 119 7.02 -21.22 41.72
N SER A 120 7.81 -21.18 40.66
CA SER A 120 9.26 -21.41 40.71
C SER A 120 10.01 -20.21 41.29
N ASP A 121 9.56 -19.00 40.97
CA ASP A 121 10.16 -17.75 41.47
C ASP A 121 9.78 -17.50 42.93
N ALA A 122 8.55 -17.84 43.35
CA ALA A 122 8.13 -17.81 44.75
C ALA A 122 8.89 -18.82 45.65
N LYS A 123 9.50 -19.87 45.07
CA LYS A 123 10.35 -20.84 45.79
C LYS A 123 11.82 -20.43 45.88
N LYS A 124 12.28 -19.40 45.14
CA LYS A 124 13.68 -18.99 45.07
C LYS A 124 14.08 -17.85 46.00
N THR A 125 13.13 -17.21 46.68
CA THR A 125 13.43 -16.17 47.67
C THR A 125 12.90 -16.55 49.04
N MET A 126 13.73 -17.25 49.83
CA MET A 126 13.86 -17.10 51.29
C MET A 126 14.95 -18.06 51.81
N PRO A 127 16.07 -17.53 52.34
CA PRO A 127 16.78 -18.17 53.44
C PRO A 127 16.46 -17.43 54.74
N ILE A 128 15.94 -18.19 55.70
CA ILE A 128 15.88 -17.83 57.11
C ILE A 128 17.31 -17.94 57.64
N GLU A 129 17.87 -16.85 58.19
CA GLU A 129 18.92 -16.98 59.20
C GLU A 129 18.89 -15.83 60.22
N SER A 130 18.97 -16.26 61.48
CA SER A 130 18.89 -15.48 62.71
C SER A 130 20.27 -14.93 63.13
N ARG A 131 20.35 -13.66 63.60
CA ARG A 131 20.91 -13.27 64.93
C ARG A 131 21.16 -11.74 65.09
N LYS A 132 20.57 -11.21 66.17
CA LYS A 132 21.02 -10.22 67.17
C LYS A 132 21.85 -8.97 66.79
N GLY A 133 21.24 -7.80 67.04
CA GLY A 133 21.74 -6.80 68.00
C GLY A 133 22.33 -5.49 67.43
N GLY A 134 21.73 -4.34 67.80
CA GLY A 134 22.41 -3.03 67.79
C GLY A 134 21.61 -1.82 67.28
N HIS A 135 21.12 -0.99 68.21
CA HIS A 135 20.56 0.37 68.11
C HIS A 135 21.62 1.37 67.55
N VAL A 136 21.39 2.48 66.81
CA VAL A 136 20.70 3.76 67.14
C VAL A 136 20.65 4.70 65.89
N GLU A 137 19.51 5.40 65.73
CA GLU A 137 19.15 6.72 65.13
C GLU A 137 19.82 7.31 63.85
N SER A 138 18.99 7.74 62.88
CA SER A 138 18.37 9.10 62.84
C SER A 138 17.50 9.35 61.57
N SER A 139 16.18 9.54 61.82
CA SER A 139 15.13 10.44 61.25
C SER A 139 15.15 10.98 59.79
N PRO A 140 14.00 11.51 59.27
CA PRO A 140 12.64 10.97 59.31
C PRO A 140 11.82 11.14 57.98
N LEU A 141 10.90 10.19 57.77
CA LEU A 141 9.45 10.29 57.44
C LEU A 141 8.92 11.23 56.33
N ILE A 142 8.25 10.58 55.36
CA ILE A 142 6.97 10.99 54.77
C ILE A 142 5.86 10.20 55.48
N PRO A 143 4.72 10.78 55.89
CA PRO A 143 3.53 10.01 56.21
C PRO A 143 2.41 10.22 55.18
N THR A 144 1.88 9.08 54.76
CA THR A 144 0.50 8.83 54.32
C THR A 144 -0.50 9.14 55.45
N TYR A 145 -1.79 9.28 55.14
CA TYR A 145 -2.88 8.51 55.77
C TYR A 145 -4.25 8.79 55.15
N SER A 146 -5.00 7.71 54.97
CA SER A 146 -6.45 7.59 54.82
C SER A 146 -7.18 7.86 56.14
N ASP A 147 -8.43 8.31 56.13
CA ASP A 147 -9.62 7.51 56.49
C ASP A 147 -10.90 8.39 56.50
N GLY A 148 -12.06 7.75 56.31
CA GLY A 148 -13.34 8.41 56.05
C GLY A 148 -14.15 8.88 57.25
N ALA A 149 -15.24 9.59 56.95
CA ALA A 149 -16.49 9.63 57.72
C ALA A 149 -17.60 10.27 56.86
N GLU A 150 -18.76 9.61 56.79
CA GLU A 150 -20.05 10.13 56.30
C GLU A 150 -20.51 11.38 57.08
N VAL A 151 -21.27 12.28 56.44
CA VAL A 151 -22.60 12.77 56.90
C VAL A 151 -23.31 13.48 55.72
N MET A 152 -24.58 13.12 55.51
CA MET A 152 -25.54 13.75 54.58
C MET A 152 -25.95 15.19 54.99
N LEU A 153 -26.28 16.05 54.02
CA LEU A 153 -27.65 16.55 53.73
C LEU A 153 -27.66 17.85 52.90
N ARG A 154 -28.45 17.79 51.82
CA ARG A 154 -29.35 18.81 51.24
C ARG A 154 -28.96 20.31 51.23
N GLY A 155 -29.13 20.93 50.07
CA GLY A 155 -29.50 22.36 50.02
C GLY A 155 -29.23 23.06 48.70
N SER A 156 -30.22 23.00 47.81
CA SER A 156 -30.33 23.73 46.56
C SER A 156 -30.40 25.27 46.69
N ALA A 157 -30.02 25.93 45.58
CA ALA A 157 -30.65 27.12 44.96
C ALA A 157 -29.83 28.44 44.91
N SER A 158 -29.53 28.80 43.65
CA SER A 158 -29.58 30.13 43.01
C SER A 158 -29.46 31.42 43.83
N SER A 159 -28.61 32.34 43.36
CA SER A 159 -29.09 33.57 42.72
C SER A 159 -27.96 34.42 42.14
N SER A 160 -28.27 34.97 40.99
CA SER A 160 -27.63 36.02 40.18
C SER A 160 -27.51 37.37 40.89
N VAL A 161 -26.60 38.24 40.42
CA VAL A 161 -26.87 39.59 39.86
C VAL A 161 -25.58 40.47 39.81
N GLU A 162 -25.22 40.83 38.57
CA GLU A 162 -24.77 42.11 37.98
C GLU A 162 -23.70 43.07 38.60
N MET A 163 -22.77 43.43 37.70
CA MET A 163 -22.23 44.75 37.30
C MET A 163 -21.80 45.79 38.35
N ASP A 164 -20.56 46.30 38.21
CA ASP A 164 -20.25 47.62 37.61
C ASP A 164 -18.77 48.01 37.86
N GLY A 165 -18.15 48.74 36.93
CA GLY A 165 -17.02 49.65 37.21
C GLY A 165 -15.67 49.37 36.53
N SER A 166 -15.45 50.00 35.38
CA SER A 166 -14.12 50.41 34.86
C SER A 166 -14.08 51.95 34.74
N PRO A 167 -12.95 52.64 34.53
CA PRO A 167 -11.54 52.45 34.96
C PRO A 167 -11.00 53.75 35.65
N PRO A 168 -9.67 53.92 35.84
CA PRO A 168 -9.00 54.86 34.92
C PRO A 168 -7.58 54.48 34.50
N ALA A 169 -7.17 55.07 33.38
CA ALA A 169 -5.87 54.98 32.75
C ALA A 169 -4.77 55.77 33.47
N SER A 170 -3.52 55.30 33.37
CA SER A 170 -2.32 56.14 33.42
C SER A 170 -1.21 55.55 32.56
N ILE A 171 -0.43 56.46 31.96
CA ILE A 171 0.53 56.29 30.87
C ILE A 171 1.95 56.16 31.46
N ASP A 172 2.78 55.37 30.77
CA ASP A 172 4.17 55.63 30.36
C ASP A 172 5.25 54.61 30.80
N GLY A 173 6.19 54.36 29.88
CA GLY A 173 7.47 53.71 30.17
C GLY A 173 7.82 52.51 29.30
N GLY A 174 8.33 52.76 28.08
CA GLY A 174 8.88 51.72 27.21
C GLY A 174 10.20 51.12 27.69
N PHE A 175 10.39 49.83 27.39
CA PHE A 175 11.71 49.19 27.26
C PHE A 175 11.64 48.12 26.16
N ALA A 176 12.67 48.13 25.31
CA ALA A 176 12.81 47.27 24.15
C ALA A 176 13.08 45.80 24.52
N HIS A 177 12.34 44.88 23.90
CA HIS A 177 12.79 43.51 23.70
C HIS A 177 12.26 42.94 22.38
N SER A 178 13.12 42.16 21.74
CA SER A 178 12.99 41.47 20.45
C SER A 178 11.63 40.79 20.25
N MET A 179 10.95 41.12 19.15
CA MET A 179 9.81 40.35 18.64
C MET A 179 10.31 39.05 18.01
N GLU A 180 10.34 37.97 18.79
CA GLU A 180 10.05 36.64 18.26
C GLU A 180 8.54 36.62 17.94
N LEU A 181 8.21 36.40 16.66
CA LEU A 181 6.85 36.15 16.23
C LEU A 181 6.46 34.75 16.71
N GLU A 182 5.78 34.65 17.84
CA GLU A 182 5.06 33.43 18.19
C GLU A 182 3.93 33.19 17.16
N PRO A 183 3.74 31.95 16.69
CA PRO A 183 2.60 31.63 15.85
C PRO A 183 1.32 31.85 16.67
N ARG A 184 0.44 32.73 16.17
CA ARG A 184 -0.93 32.84 16.68
C ARG A 184 -1.64 31.52 16.37
N PHE A 185 -1.81 30.68 17.38
CA PHE A 185 -2.83 29.64 17.35
C PHE A 185 -4.20 30.33 17.18
N PRO A 186 -5.00 29.98 16.17
CA PRO A 186 -6.41 30.33 16.18
C PRO A 186 -7.03 29.71 17.43
N GLY A 187 -7.85 30.49 18.14
CA GLY A 187 -8.57 30.02 19.31
C GLY A 187 -9.37 28.77 18.99
N SER A 188 -9.38 27.84 19.95
CA SER A 188 -10.01 26.52 19.94
C SER A 188 -11.55 26.57 19.88
N ASN A 189 -12.13 27.22 18.87
CA ASN A 189 -13.59 27.29 18.70
C ASN A 189 -14.08 27.59 17.27
N GLU A 190 -13.26 27.43 16.24
CA GLU A 190 -13.78 27.14 14.90
C GLU A 190 -13.99 25.62 14.84
N GLN A 191 -15.26 25.19 14.86
CA GLN A 191 -15.60 23.83 14.46
C GLN A 191 -15.04 23.66 13.05
N ALA A 192 -13.97 22.87 12.89
CA ALA A 192 -13.48 22.49 11.57
C ALA A 192 -14.69 22.00 10.76
N GLU A 193 -14.98 22.58 9.61
CA GLU A 193 -16.05 22.04 8.77
C GLU A 193 -15.53 20.76 8.10
N SER A 194 -16.39 19.76 8.00
CA SER A 194 -16.09 18.50 7.36
C SER A 194 -15.82 18.72 5.86
N GLY A 195 -14.77 18.13 5.29
CA GLY A 195 -14.56 18.10 3.82
C GLY A 195 -13.64 19.16 3.26
N LEU A 196 -12.90 19.84 4.11
CA LEU A 196 -12.07 20.97 3.71
C LEU A 196 -10.64 20.60 3.31
N LEU A 197 -10.08 19.47 3.77
CA LEU A 197 -8.72 19.09 3.40
C LEU A 197 -8.63 18.86 1.89
N THR A 198 -7.58 19.41 1.28
CA THR A 198 -7.29 19.25 -0.13
C THR A 198 -6.17 18.23 -0.33
N ALA A 199 -6.25 17.46 -1.41
CA ALA A 199 -5.29 16.41 -1.73
C ALA A 199 -5.06 16.32 -3.24
N GLY A 200 -3.98 15.63 -3.60
CA GLY A 200 -3.66 15.29 -4.98
C GLY A 200 -3.30 13.81 -5.14
N GLU A 201 -3.16 13.38 -6.40
CA GLU A 201 -2.78 12.03 -6.79
C GLU A 201 -1.58 12.05 -7.75
N VAL A 202 -0.62 11.14 -7.54
CA VAL A 202 0.35 10.74 -8.55
C VAL A 202 0.13 9.27 -8.90
N ASN A 203 -0.51 9.04 -10.05
CA ASN A 203 -0.67 7.70 -10.61
C ASN A 203 0.56 7.33 -11.45
N ASP A 204 1.50 6.61 -10.84
CA ASP A 204 2.76 6.22 -11.48
C ASP A 204 2.60 5.27 -12.67
N PHE A 205 1.49 4.52 -12.76
CA PHE A 205 1.20 3.74 -13.96
C PHE A 205 0.88 4.63 -15.17
N SER A 206 0.20 5.76 -14.96
CA SER A 206 -0.06 6.76 -16.00
C SER A 206 1.19 7.57 -16.36
N LYS A 207 2.08 7.76 -15.39
CA LYS A 207 3.35 8.49 -15.50
C LYS A 207 4.55 7.54 -15.61
N TRP A 208 4.38 6.37 -16.23
CA TRP A 208 5.37 5.28 -16.21
C TRP A 208 6.77 5.68 -16.68
N VAL A 209 6.88 6.53 -17.71
CA VAL A 209 8.17 7.05 -18.19
C VAL A 209 8.85 7.87 -17.10
N MET A 210 8.11 8.83 -16.53
CA MET A 210 8.58 9.67 -15.43
C MET A 210 8.97 8.86 -14.19
N TRP A 211 8.19 7.84 -13.81
CA TRP A 211 8.56 6.97 -12.70
C TRP A 211 9.95 6.33 -12.93
N ASN A 212 10.20 5.79 -14.12
CA ASN A 212 11.50 5.18 -14.44
C ASN A 212 12.63 6.22 -14.37
N ASP A 213 12.40 7.42 -14.89
CA ASP A 213 13.39 8.50 -14.89
C ASP A 213 13.70 8.96 -13.47
N ILE A 214 12.69 9.29 -12.67
CA ILE A 214 12.83 9.79 -11.30
C ILE A 214 13.45 8.71 -10.40
N ALA A 215 13.07 7.43 -10.56
CA ALA A 215 13.64 6.33 -9.78
C ALA A 215 15.12 6.07 -10.09
N ASP A 216 15.61 6.44 -11.29
CA ASP A 216 17.02 6.34 -11.68
C ASP A 216 17.85 7.61 -11.46
N THR A 217 17.19 8.74 -11.19
CA THR A 217 17.85 10.03 -11.05
C THR A 217 17.55 10.64 -9.69
N ASP A 218 16.45 11.37 -9.56
CA ASP A 218 16.14 12.19 -8.40
C ASP A 218 15.95 11.37 -7.11
N LEU A 219 15.53 10.11 -7.21
CA LEU A 219 15.24 9.22 -6.08
C LEU A 219 16.12 7.96 -6.04
N SER A 220 17.22 7.92 -6.79
CA SER A 220 18.10 6.73 -6.87
C SER A 220 18.67 6.31 -5.52
N ASP A 221 18.98 7.29 -4.65
CA ASP A 221 19.51 7.02 -3.31
C ASP A 221 18.47 6.31 -2.42
N PHE A 222 17.19 6.64 -2.59
CA PHE A 222 16.09 6.04 -1.83
C PHE A 222 15.74 4.65 -2.36
N LYS A 223 15.93 4.39 -3.67
CA LYS A 223 15.90 3.03 -4.22
C LYS A 223 16.90 2.12 -3.48
N GLU A 224 18.13 2.60 -3.27
CA GLU A 224 19.14 1.85 -2.55
C GLU A 224 18.88 1.74 -1.05
N LEU A 225 18.26 2.75 -0.43
CA LEU A 225 17.88 2.70 0.98
C LEU A 225 16.79 1.65 1.22
N TRP A 226 15.68 1.73 0.48
CA TRP A 226 14.50 0.91 0.71
C TRP A 226 14.55 -0.45 0.03
N LYS A 227 15.48 -0.65 -0.92
CA LYS A 227 15.59 -1.87 -1.73
C LYS A 227 14.26 -2.25 -2.40
N LEU A 228 13.54 -1.24 -2.90
CA LEU A 228 12.32 -1.38 -3.69
C LEU A 228 12.59 -0.88 -5.11
N ASN A 229 12.33 -1.71 -6.11
CA ASN A 229 12.66 -1.46 -7.53
C ASN A 229 11.54 -1.92 -8.48
N PRO A 230 10.35 -1.29 -8.46
CA PRO A 230 9.28 -1.62 -9.40
C PRO A 230 9.59 -1.09 -10.81
N LYS A 231 10.37 -1.85 -11.59
CA LYS A 231 10.75 -1.51 -12.99
C LYS A 231 10.49 -2.62 -14.00
N ASP A 232 10.86 -3.86 -13.66
CA ASP A 232 10.66 -5.01 -14.55
C ASP A 232 9.19 -5.47 -14.52
N ARG A 233 8.32 -4.62 -15.06
CA ARG A 233 6.87 -4.75 -15.07
C ARG A 233 6.40 -5.73 -16.14
N PHE A 234 5.49 -6.62 -15.75
CA PHE A 234 4.70 -7.48 -16.63
C PHE A 234 3.23 -7.26 -16.29
N THR A 235 2.37 -7.27 -17.30
CA THR A 235 0.93 -7.16 -17.11
C THR A 235 0.25 -8.27 -17.89
N VAL A 236 -0.71 -8.94 -17.26
CA VAL A 236 -1.66 -9.82 -17.93
C VAL A 236 -3.07 -9.26 -17.80
N LEU A 237 -3.82 -9.31 -18.90
CA LEU A 237 -5.23 -8.99 -18.97
C LEU A 237 -6.02 -10.28 -19.16
N ILE A 238 -6.93 -10.55 -18.24
CA ILE A 238 -7.74 -11.76 -18.20
C ILE A 238 -9.20 -11.38 -18.45
N GLU A 239 -9.78 -12.01 -19.45
CA GLU A 239 -11.18 -11.79 -19.87
C GLU A 239 -11.91 -13.12 -20.06
N ASN A 240 -13.24 -13.05 -20.13
CA ASN A 240 -14.06 -14.21 -20.47
C ASN A 240 -14.38 -14.30 -21.98
N GLU A 241 -15.18 -15.29 -22.38
CA GLU A 241 -15.61 -15.47 -23.77
C GLU A 241 -16.42 -14.28 -24.32
N TYR A 242 -17.07 -13.53 -23.43
CA TYR A 242 -17.89 -12.35 -23.70
C TYR A 242 -17.11 -11.03 -23.60
N ARG A 243 -15.78 -11.09 -23.50
CA ARG A 243 -14.90 -9.91 -23.35
C ARG A 243 -15.20 -9.11 -22.08
N THR A 244 -15.74 -9.73 -21.04
CA THR A 244 -15.84 -9.12 -19.71
C THR A 244 -14.55 -9.38 -18.93
N PRO A 245 -14.05 -8.41 -18.14
CA PRO A 245 -12.95 -8.64 -17.20
C PRO A 245 -13.18 -9.84 -16.27
N VAL A 246 -12.13 -10.60 -15.97
CA VAL A 246 -12.15 -11.64 -14.93
C VAL A 246 -11.32 -11.15 -13.75
N TYR A 247 -11.97 -10.80 -12.65
CA TYR A 247 -11.30 -10.37 -11.41
C TYR A 247 -11.01 -11.56 -10.48
N GLY A 248 -10.07 -11.39 -9.55
CA GLY A 248 -9.76 -12.36 -8.49
C GLY A 248 -8.95 -13.58 -8.91
N ALA A 249 -8.58 -13.73 -10.18
CA ALA A 249 -7.70 -14.81 -10.64
C ALA A 249 -6.32 -14.67 -10.00
N THR A 250 -5.78 -15.75 -9.43
CA THR A 250 -4.38 -15.78 -8.98
C THR A 250 -3.49 -15.75 -10.20
N VAL A 251 -2.49 -14.88 -10.20
CA VAL A 251 -1.54 -14.78 -11.30
C VAL A 251 -0.12 -14.81 -10.73
N ASN A 252 0.64 -15.81 -11.16
CA ASN A 252 2.04 -15.99 -10.79
C ASN A 252 2.94 -15.64 -11.97
N LEU A 253 3.96 -14.81 -11.73
CA LEU A 253 5.08 -14.65 -12.65
C LEU A 253 6.17 -15.65 -12.28
N LEU A 254 6.62 -16.42 -13.26
CA LEU A 254 7.64 -17.44 -13.07
C LEU A 254 8.90 -17.06 -13.83
N ASN A 255 10.05 -17.24 -13.19
CA ASN A 255 11.36 -17.18 -13.80
C ASN A 255 12.01 -18.56 -13.74
N ASN A 256 12.25 -19.20 -14.89
CA ASN A 256 12.80 -20.55 -14.98
C ASN A 256 12.00 -21.58 -14.16
N GLY A 257 10.68 -21.42 -14.12
CA GLY A 257 9.75 -22.29 -13.38
C GLY A 257 9.59 -21.97 -11.89
N TYR A 258 10.26 -20.95 -11.36
CA TYR A 258 10.10 -20.51 -9.97
C TYR A 258 9.22 -19.27 -9.89
N VAL A 259 8.23 -19.27 -9.00
CA VAL A 259 7.40 -18.09 -8.74
C VAL A 259 8.26 -16.97 -8.14
N VAL A 260 8.33 -15.84 -8.84
CA VAL A 260 9.04 -14.63 -8.39
C VAL A 260 8.07 -13.55 -7.91
N TRP A 261 6.82 -13.60 -8.37
CA TRP A 261 5.78 -12.66 -7.98
C TRP A 261 4.40 -13.30 -8.09
N SER A 262 3.52 -12.98 -7.15
CA SER A 262 2.11 -13.40 -7.17
C SER A 262 1.21 -12.18 -7.00
N SER A 263 0.12 -12.13 -7.76
CA SER A 263 -0.87 -11.07 -7.72
C SER A 263 -2.28 -11.61 -8.00
N ARG A 264 -3.28 -10.73 -7.94
CA ARG A 264 -4.66 -11.02 -8.32
C ARG A 264 -5.08 -10.14 -9.49
N SER A 265 -5.91 -10.66 -10.39
CA SER A 265 -6.52 -9.81 -11.41
C SER A 265 -7.53 -8.85 -10.77
N ASP A 266 -7.48 -7.59 -11.18
CA ASP A 266 -8.29 -6.53 -10.64
C ASP A 266 -9.67 -6.40 -11.30
N ASN A 267 -10.44 -5.38 -10.91
CA ASN A 267 -11.76 -5.06 -11.47
C ASN A 267 -11.75 -4.81 -12.99
N THR A 268 -10.58 -4.53 -13.58
CA THR A 268 -10.40 -4.39 -15.04
C THR A 268 -9.85 -5.67 -15.70
N GLY A 269 -9.68 -6.74 -14.92
CA GLY A 269 -9.13 -8.02 -15.35
C GLY A 269 -7.60 -8.02 -15.43
N LYS A 270 -6.93 -6.96 -14.99
CA LYS A 270 -5.46 -6.85 -15.06
C LYS A 270 -4.80 -7.36 -13.80
N ALA A 271 -3.69 -8.07 -13.95
CA ALA A 271 -2.75 -8.33 -12.86
C ALA A 271 -1.39 -7.73 -13.21
N GLU A 272 -0.84 -6.94 -12.29
CA GLU A 272 0.51 -6.36 -12.40
C GLU A 272 1.51 -7.27 -11.68
N LEU A 273 2.64 -7.54 -12.34
CA LEU A 273 3.64 -8.50 -11.91
C LEU A 273 5.05 -7.91 -12.05
N TRP A 274 5.98 -8.33 -11.19
CA TRP A 274 7.32 -7.75 -11.12
C TRP A 274 8.39 -8.84 -11.12
N LEU A 275 9.36 -8.77 -12.04
CA LEU A 275 10.43 -9.77 -12.09
C LEU A 275 11.48 -9.58 -11.01
N ASN A 276 11.92 -8.34 -10.78
CA ASN A 276 13.00 -7.99 -9.84
C ASN A 276 12.58 -6.85 -8.90
N PRO A 277 11.48 -7.00 -8.12
CA PRO A 277 10.93 -5.92 -7.30
C PRO A 277 11.87 -5.41 -6.19
N PHE A 278 12.90 -6.19 -5.82
CA PHE A 278 13.79 -5.89 -4.69
C PHE A 278 15.28 -5.95 -5.03
N THR A 279 15.63 -6.06 -6.32
CA THR A 279 17.03 -6.14 -6.77
C THR A 279 17.22 -5.45 -8.12
N ASP A 280 18.46 -5.04 -8.41
CA ASP A 280 18.85 -4.53 -9.73
C ASP A 280 19.45 -5.60 -10.65
N ARG A 281 19.43 -6.87 -10.25
CA ARG A 281 20.12 -7.92 -11.01
C ARG A 281 19.33 -8.28 -12.26
N VAL A 282 19.94 -8.05 -13.41
CA VAL A 282 19.47 -8.55 -14.70
C VAL A 282 20.05 -9.95 -14.91
N SER A 283 19.20 -10.97 -14.94
CA SER A 283 19.59 -12.31 -15.36
C SER A 283 19.37 -12.44 -16.88
N ASN A 284 20.43 -12.78 -17.61
CA ASN A 284 20.46 -12.73 -19.08
C ASN A 284 19.92 -14.01 -19.76
N ASN A 285 19.31 -14.94 -19.02
CA ASN A 285 18.89 -16.24 -19.58
C ASN A 285 17.59 -16.77 -18.96
N ASP A 286 16.64 -15.87 -18.72
CA ASP A 286 15.42 -16.16 -17.98
C ASP A 286 14.29 -16.63 -18.92
N GLN A 287 13.80 -17.84 -18.67
CA GLN A 287 12.54 -18.31 -19.26
C GLN A 287 11.38 -17.77 -18.42
N ILE A 288 10.82 -16.63 -18.85
CA ILE A 288 9.68 -16.02 -18.16
C ILE A 288 8.36 -16.60 -18.66
N SER A 289 7.51 -17.03 -17.73
CA SER A 289 6.14 -17.47 -18.01
C SER A 289 5.17 -16.91 -16.97
N ILE A 290 3.89 -16.87 -17.31
CA ILE A 290 2.83 -16.52 -16.36
C ILE A 290 1.94 -17.75 -16.15
N GLU A 291 1.66 -18.08 -14.91
CA GLU A 291 0.65 -19.07 -14.52
C GLU A 291 -0.57 -18.34 -13.98
N ILE A 292 -1.76 -18.82 -14.36
CA ILE A 292 -3.04 -18.25 -13.94
C ILE A 292 -3.85 -19.37 -13.30
N GLU A 293 -4.39 -19.13 -12.11
CA GLU A 293 -5.36 -19.99 -11.46
C GLU A 293 -6.68 -19.24 -11.29
N TYR A 294 -7.77 -19.86 -11.75
CA TYR A 294 -9.11 -19.33 -11.56
C TYR A 294 -10.10 -20.48 -11.35
N SER A 295 -10.87 -20.42 -10.26
CA SER A 295 -11.83 -21.46 -9.87
C SER A 295 -11.23 -22.90 -9.88
N GLY A 296 -9.97 -23.04 -9.47
CA GLY A 296 -9.24 -24.33 -9.42
C GLY A 296 -8.71 -24.83 -10.77
N LEU A 297 -8.92 -24.09 -11.86
CA LEU A 297 -8.32 -24.38 -13.17
C LEU A 297 -7.00 -23.61 -13.32
N PHE A 298 -6.01 -24.29 -13.90
CA PHE A 298 -4.65 -23.75 -14.09
C PHE A 298 -4.39 -23.53 -15.58
N TYR A 299 -3.79 -22.39 -15.90
CA TYR A 299 -3.43 -21.98 -17.24
C TYR A 299 -2.02 -21.42 -17.27
N GLN A 300 -1.39 -21.42 -18.45
CA GLN A 300 -0.02 -20.93 -18.60
C GLN A 300 0.15 -20.12 -19.88
N ILE A 301 0.83 -18.98 -19.76
CA ILE A 301 1.36 -18.17 -20.86
C ILE A 301 2.86 -18.41 -20.89
N ASN A 302 3.32 -19.13 -21.92
CA ASN A 302 4.74 -19.32 -22.17
C ASN A 302 5.32 -18.08 -22.86
N ASN A 303 6.57 -17.72 -22.55
CA ASN A 303 7.26 -16.55 -23.09
C ASN A 303 6.50 -15.25 -22.83
N ALA A 304 6.28 -14.95 -21.54
CA ALA A 304 5.58 -13.73 -21.15
C ALA A 304 6.35 -12.49 -21.62
N LYS A 305 5.62 -11.50 -22.12
CA LYS A 305 6.17 -10.23 -22.62
C LYS A 305 6.29 -9.23 -21.48
N LYS A 306 7.42 -8.50 -21.43
CA LYS A 306 7.54 -7.31 -20.58
C LYS A 306 6.49 -6.28 -21.01
N PHE A 307 6.05 -5.43 -20.09
CA PHE A 307 5.06 -4.38 -20.40
C PHE A 307 5.54 -3.43 -21.52
N SER A 308 6.85 -3.16 -21.60
CA SER A 308 7.47 -2.40 -22.69
C SER A 308 7.24 -3.01 -24.08
N ASP A 309 7.09 -4.34 -24.15
CA ASP A 309 6.87 -5.10 -25.38
C ASP A 309 5.36 -5.35 -25.63
N GLY A 310 4.51 -4.91 -24.70
CA GLY A 310 3.05 -4.98 -24.74
C GLY A 310 2.43 -5.94 -23.72
N ILE A 311 1.11 -5.83 -23.59
CA ILE A 311 0.32 -6.58 -22.59
C ILE A 311 0.19 -8.06 -23.00
N ASN A 312 0.19 -8.95 -22.01
CA ASN A 312 -0.15 -10.37 -22.16
C ASN A 312 -1.67 -10.53 -22.03
N PHE A 313 -2.29 -11.36 -22.86
CA PHE A 313 -3.75 -11.56 -22.85
C PHE A 313 -4.06 -13.03 -22.60
N PHE A 314 -5.08 -13.28 -21.78
CA PHE A 314 -5.59 -14.63 -21.56
C PHE A 314 -7.12 -14.63 -21.49
N LYS A 315 -7.73 -15.68 -22.06
CA LYS A 315 -9.18 -15.84 -22.07
C LYS A 315 -9.57 -17.07 -21.26
N ILE A 316 -10.47 -16.89 -20.30
CA ILE A 316 -10.99 -17.95 -19.44
C ILE A 316 -12.45 -18.21 -19.78
N LYS A 317 -12.82 -19.48 -19.90
CA LYS A 317 -14.22 -19.84 -20.06
C LYS A 317 -14.94 -19.78 -18.71
N THR A 318 -15.61 -18.66 -18.46
CA THR A 318 -16.39 -18.43 -17.24
C THR A 318 -17.55 -17.48 -17.53
N GLU A 319 -18.58 -17.53 -16.70
CA GLU A 319 -19.70 -16.59 -16.76
C GLU A 319 -19.28 -15.23 -16.18
N CYS A 320 -20.04 -14.19 -16.49
CA CYS A 320 -19.87 -12.92 -15.82
C CYS A 320 -20.41 -13.01 -14.40
N LEU A 321 -19.59 -12.69 -13.40
CA LEU A 321 -19.99 -12.64 -12.00
C LEU A 321 -19.99 -11.18 -11.56
N LYS A 322 -21.16 -10.64 -11.21
CA LYS A 322 -21.24 -9.28 -10.67
C LYS A 322 -20.61 -9.28 -9.27
N PRO A 323 -19.60 -8.42 -9.00
CA PRO A 323 -19.00 -8.29 -7.69
C PRO A 323 -20.03 -7.80 -6.66
N LYS A 324 -19.88 -8.26 -5.42
CA LYS A 324 -20.83 -7.94 -4.34
C LYS A 324 -20.20 -7.24 -3.15
N SER A 325 -18.89 -7.33 -2.97
CA SER A 325 -18.22 -6.75 -1.81
C SER A 325 -16.87 -6.13 -2.10
N VAL A 326 -16.54 -5.16 -1.24
CA VAL A 326 -15.28 -4.41 -1.22
C VAL A 326 -14.82 -4.33 0.22
N ASP A 327 -13.54 -4.59 0.45
CA ASP A 327 -12.92 -4.47 1.77
C ASP A 327 -12.02 -3.22 1.78
N ILE A 328 -12.23 -2.34 2.76
CA ILE A 328 -11.46 -1.09 2.93
C ILE A 328 -10.90 -1.03 4.35
N VAL A 329 -9.62 -0.73 4.48
CA VAL A 329 -8.94 -0.53 5.76
C VAL A 329 -8.32 0.86 5.80
N PHE A 330 -8.59 1.61 6.87
CA PHE A 330 -7.82 2.80 7.21
C PHE A 330 -6.70 2.40 8.17
N LEU A 331 -5.46 2.39 7.68
CA LEU A 331 -4.25 2.15 8.45
C LEU A 331 -3.61 3.50 8.77
N VAL A 332 -3.66 3.91 10.02
CA VAL A 332 -3.43 5.31 10.43
C VAL A 332 -2.29 5.38 11.44
N ASP A 333 -1.33 6.26 11.18
CA ASP A 333 -0.34 6.68 12.17
C ASP A 333 -1.02 7.47 13.28
N ALA A 334 -0.77 7.09 14.53
CA ALA A 334 -1.39 7.64 15.73
C ALA A 334 -0.39 8.35 16.67
N THR A 335 0.77 8.74 16.14
CA THR A 335 1.81 9.49 16.85
C THR A 335 1.39 10.95 17.06
N GLY A 336 2.14 11.69 17.88
CA GLY A 336 1.74 13.02 18.35
C GLY A 336 1.52 14.05 17.23
N SER A 337 2.22 13.96 16.10
CA SER A 337 2.13 14.89 14.97
C SER A 337 0.84 14.72 14.16
N MET A 338 0.27 13.52 14.10
CA MET A 338 -0.93 13.17 13.32
C MET A 338 -2.26 13.66 13.93
N GLY A 339 -2.21 14.60 14.87
CA GLY A 339 -3.35 14.98 15.70
C GLY A 339 -4.49 15.62 14.90
N ASP A 340 -4.16 16.53 13.98
CA ASP A 340 -5.12 17.19 13.11
C ASP A 340 -5.67 16.24 12.04
N GLU A 341 -4.85 15.39 11.43
CA GLU A 341 -5.32 14.42 10.44
C GLU A 341 -6.24 13.35 11.05
N ILE A 342 -5.96 12.87 12.27
CA ILE A 342 -6.86 11.95 12.99
C ILE A 342 -8.19 12.63 13.32
N ASN A 343 -8.17 13.89 13.76
CA ASN A 343 -9.40 14.63 14.03
C ASN A 343 -10.22 14.81 12.76
N TYR A 344 -9.58 15.12 11.63
CA TYR A 344 -10.26 15.17 10.35
C TYR A 344 -10.88 13.83 9.95
N LEU A 345 -10.12 12.73 10.08
CA LEU A 345 -10.61 11.39 9.77
C LEU A 345 -11.87 11.05 10.57
N LYS A 346 -11.92 11.37 11.87
CA LYS A 346 -13.10 11.18 12.72
C LYS A 346 -14.33 11.92 12.19
N MET A 347 -14.14 13.14 11.69
CA MET A 347 -15.22 14.00 11.23
C MET A 347 -15.75 13.58 9.86
N ASP A 348 -14.86 13.20 8.95
CA ASP A 348 -15.19 12.97 7.54
C ASP A 348 -15.54 11.53 7.20
N LEU A 349 -15.03 10.54 7.94
CA LEU A 349 -15.14 9.14 7.52
C LEU A 349 -16.60 8.70 7.36
N LYS A 350 -17.49 9.11 8.27
CA LYS A 350 -18.90 8.73 8.18
C LYS A 350 -19.55 9.30 6.91
N ALA A 351 -19.28 10.57 6.59
CA ALA A 351 -19.79 11.20 5.38
C ALA A 351 -19.19 10.56 4.11
N LEU A 352 -17.87 10.34 4.10
CA LEU A 352 -17.16 9.63 3.04
C LEU A 352 -17.79 8.27 2.73
N MET A 353 -18.04 7.45 3.76
CA MET A 353 -18.60 6.12 3.57
C MET A 353 -20.06 6.17 3.11
N GLN A 354 -20.84 7.16 3.55
CA GLN A 354 -22.20 7.39 3.04
C GLN A 354 -22.17 7.77 1.56
N ASP A 355 -21.31 8.71 1.17
CA ASP A 355 -21.17 9.15 -0.23
C ASP A 355 -20.75 7.98 -1.15
N ILE A 356 -19.86 7.10 -0.67
CA ILE A 356 -19.44 5.88 -1.38
C ILE A 356 -20.63 4.92 -1.56
N GLN A 357 -21.41 4.67 -0.50
CA GLN A 357 -22.59 3.80 -0.56
C GLN A 357 -23.68 4.35 -1.49
N ASP A 358 -23.89 5.66 -1.47
CA ASP A 358 -24.86 6.32 -2.35
C ASP A 358 -24.43 6.26 -3.83
N THR A 359 -23.12 6.26 -4.09
CA THR A 359 -22.56 6.13 -5.44
C THR A 359 -22.66 4.71 -5.98
N ILE A 360 -22.59 3.67 -5.12
CA ILE A 360 -22.57 2.26 -5.52
C ILE A 360 -23.51 1.43 -4.61
N PRO A 361 -24.85 1.59 -4.73
CA PRO A 361 -25.81 1.10 -3.75
C PRO A 361 -25.91 -0.43 -3.62
N ASP A 362 -25.54 -1.17 -4.67
CA ASP A 362 -25.59 -2.63 -4.69
C ASP A 362 -24.37 -3.30 -4.02
N MET A 363 -23.34 -2.52 -3.66
CA MET A 363 -22.06 -3.03 -3.17
C MET A 363 -22.03 -3.08 -1.64
N ILE A 364 -21.61 -4.21 -1.08
CA ILE A 364 -21.35 -4.36 0.35
C ILE A 364 -19.95 -3.84 0.66
N PHE A 365 -19.85 -2.82 1.52
CA PHE A 365 -18.57 -2.29 1.97
C PHE A 365 -18.25 -2.83 3.35
N ASN A 366 -17.16 -3.58 3.47
CA ASN A 366 -16.60 -4.03 4.74
C ASN A 366 -15.48 -3.07 5.14
N LEU A 367 -15.65 -2.40 6.27
CA LEU A 367 -14.73 -1.38 6.75
C LEU A 367 -13.97 -1.90 7.98
N GLY A 368 -12.64 -1.83 7.95
CA GLY A 368 -11.77 -2.07 9.09
C GLY A 368 -10.85 -0.88 9.35
N SER A 369 -10.14 -0.90 10.47
CA SER A 369 -9.16 0.14 10.78
C SER A 369 -8.04 -0.37 11.66
N VAL A 370 -6.83 0.14 11.46
CA VAL A 370 -5.64 -0.13 12.25
C VAL A 370 -5.00 1.19 12.62
N PHE A 371 -4.68 1.38 13.89
CA PHE A 371 -3.85 2.49 14.37
C PHE A 371 -2.52 1.95 14.87
N TYR A 372 -1.43 2.61 14.52
CA TYR A 372 -0.10 2.26 15.02
C TYR A 372 0.64 3.47 15.56
N ARG A 373 1.65 3.21 16.40
CA ARG A 373 2.61 4.19 16.94
C ARG A 373 4.00 3.56 17.00
N ASP A 374 4.97 4.18 17.66
CA ASP A 374 6.29 3.56 17.85
C ASP A 374 6.31 2.51 18.96
N THR A 375 7.37 1.71 18.93
CA THR A 375 7.75 0.62 19.83
C THR A 375 7.85 0.99 21.31
N SER A 376 8.11 2.26 21.65
CA SER A 376 8.20 2.74 23.03
C SER A 376 6.91 3.37 23.57
N ASP A 377 5.86 3.45 22.75
CA ASP A 377 4.62 4.11 23.13
C ASP A 377 3.66 3.22 23.93
N ALA A 378 2.57 3.83 24.42
CA ALA A 378 1.55 3.15 25.22
C ALA A 378 0.97 1.90 24.55
N TYR A 379 0.99 1.84 23.22
CA TYR A 379 0.71 0.67 22.41
C TYR A 379 1.43 0.80 21.07
N ILE A 380 1.76 -0.32 20.45
CA ILE A 380 2.33 -0.34 19.09
C ILE A 380 1.23 -0.37 18.05
N THR A 381 0.20 -1.23 18.25
CA THR A 381 -0.94 -1.34 17.33
C THR A 381 -2.25 -1.54 18.05
N ARG A 382 -3.34 -1.01 17.48
CA ARG A 382 -4.74 -1.31 17.82
C ARG A 382 -5.52 -1.47 16.52
N TYR A 383 -6.56 -2.29 16.52
CA TYR A 383 -7.36 -2.48 15.32
C TYR A 383 -8.82 -2.80 15.62
N SER A 384 -9.65 -2.54 14.62
CA SER A 384 -11.02 -3.01 14.46
C SER A 384 -11.07 -3.86 13.21
N ASP A 385 -11.57 -5.09 13.33
CA ASP A 385 -11.71 -6.01 12.19
C ASP A 385 -12.86 -5.58 11.28
N PHE A 386 -12.97 -6.20 10.11
CA PHE A 386 -13.95 -5.85 9.10
C PHE A 386 -15.40 -5.97 9.59
N SER A 387 -16.16 -4.90 9.37
CA SER A 387 -17.61 -4.84 9.62
C SER A 387 -18.32 -4.17 8.45
N SER A 388 -19.48 -4.68 8.04
CA SER A 388 -20.37 -4.00 7.09
C SER A 388 -21.24 -2.92 7.76
N ASP A 389 -21.33 -2.91 9.09
CA ASP A 389 -21.84 -1.78 9.85
C ASP A 389 -20.71 -0.77 10.05
N ILE A 390 -20.76 0.32 9.25
CA ILE A 390 -19.79 1.43 9.29
C ILE A 390 -19.69 2.03 10.70
N SER A 391 -20.77 1.99 11.48
CA SER A 391 -20.83 2.58 12.83
C SER A 391 -19.76 1.97 13.73
N VAL A 392 -19.56 0.65 13.66
CA VAL A 392 -18.56 -0.09 14.44
C VAL A 392 -17.16 0.51 14.25
N THR A 393 -16.75 0.73 13.00
CA THR A 393 -15.42 1.25 12.70
C THR A 393 -15.31 2.75 13.00
N THR A 394 -16.38 3.52 12.76
CA THR A 394 -16.37 4.96 13.10
C THR A 394 -16.32 5.20 14.61
N GLU A 395 -17.00 4.38 15.42
CA GLU A 395 -16.94 4.43 16.89
C GLU A 395 -15.52 4.09 17.36
N PHE A 396 -14.92 3.02 16.83
CA PHE A 396 -13.52 2.68 17.13
C PHE A 396 -12.55 3.83 16.80
N ILE A 397 -12.68 4.46 15.63
CA ILE A 397 -11.83 5.60 15.22
C ILE A 397 -12.03 6.80 16.15
N ASN A 398 -13.26 7.08 16.57
CA ASN A 398 -13.58 8.19 17.48
C ASN A 398 -12.89 8.07 18.84
N GLU A 399 -12.62 6.85 19.31
CA GLU A 399 -11.90 6.58 20.56
C GLU A 399 -10.39 6.77 20.47
N GLN A 400 -9.81 6.84 19.26
CA GLN A 400 -8.37 6.97 19.10
C GLN A 400 -7.89 8.41 19.28
N GLY A 401 -6.60 8.61 19.49
CA GLY A 401 -5.99 9.94 19.55
C GLY A 401 -4.51 9.88 19.27
N ALA A 402 -3.96 11.00 18.81
CA ALA A 402 -2.53 11.18 18.59
C ALA A 402 -1.81 11.31 19.94
N ALA A 403 -0.78 10.51 20.16
CA ALA A 403 0.18 10.69 21.26
C ALA A 403 1.41 9.80 21.04
N GLY A 404 2.48 10.09 21.76
CA GLY A 404 3.73 9.33 21.62
C GLY A 404 4.57 9.80 20.45
N GLY A 405 5.44 8.92 19.96
CA GLY A 405 6.51 9.23 19.04
C GLY A 405 7.67 9.97 19.72
N GLY A 406 8.39 10.78 18.95
CA GLY A 406 9.50 11.61 19.41
C GLY A 406 10.79 11.39 18.63
N ASP A 407 10.90 10.27 17.91
CA ASP A 407 11.84 10.03 16.84
C ASP A 407 11.12 9.91 15.49
N PHE A 408 11.81 10.35 14.43
CA PHE A 408 11.46 10.08 13.05
C PHE A 408 12.53 9.08 12.60
N PRO A 409 12.24 7.77 12.52
CA PRO A 409 11.08 7.10 11.87
C PRO A 409 10.08 6.40 12.83
N GLU A 410 8.99 5.84 12.27
CA GLU A 410 7.87 5.21 12.99
C GLU A 410 7.68 3.70 12.68
N ALA A 411 6.82 2.99 13.43
CA ALA A 411 6.62 1.54 13.29
C ALA A 411 5.63 1.09 12.19
N VAL A 412 5.68 1.70 11.00
CA VAL A 412 4.75 1.44 9.87
C VAL A 412 4.61 -0.05 9.52
N HIS A 413 5.72 -0.79 9.55
CA HIS A 413 5.76 -2.24 9.30
C HIS A 413 4.83 -3.05 10.22
N ARG A 414 4.65 -2.62 11.48
CA ARG A 414 3.73 -3.27 12.43
C ARG A 414 2.29 -3.03 12.06
N GLY A 415 1.94 -1.80 11.70
CA GLY A 415 0.62 -1.46 11.21
C GLY A 415 0.25 -2.26 9.95
N LEU A 416 1.18 -2.35 8.99
CA LEU A 416 1.01 -3.15 7.78
C LEU A 416 0.87 -4.64 8.07
N ASP A 417 1.62 -5.20 9.03
CA ASP A 417 1.47 -6.60 9.43
C ASP A 417 0.07 -6.90 9.98
N ILE A 418 -0.46 -6.07 10.88
CA ILE A 418 -1.85 -6.21 11.35
C ILE A 418 -2.82 -6.12 10.17
N ALA A 419 -2.71 -5.07 9.36
CA ALA A 419 -3.62 -4.82 8.26
C ALA A 419 -3.62 -5.95 7.22
N ILE A 420 -2.46 -6.52 6.89
CA ILE A 420 -2.33 -7.52 5.82
C ILE A 420 -2.55 -8.94 6.36
N ASN A 421 -2.02 -9.28 7.54
CA ASN A 421 -1.98 -10.66 8.02
C ASN A 421 -3.03 -10.98 9.09
N GLN A 422 -3.43 -10.02 9.92
CA GLN A 422 -4.36 -10.29 11.04
C GLN A 422 -5.81 -9.98 10.70
N LEU A 423 -6.10 -8.92 9.94
CA LEU A 423 -7.47 -8.60 9.53
C LEU A 423 -8.07 -9.71 8.65
N SER A 424 -9.37 -9.91 8.80
CA SER A 424 -10.13 -11.01 8.19
C SER A 424 -10.58 -10.71 6.76
N TRP A 425 -9.64 -10.43 5.85
CA TRP A 425 -9.94 -10.22 4.42
C TRP A 425 -10.71 -11.40 3.81
N THR A 426 -11.75 -11.11 3.03
CA THR A 426 -12.51 -12.16 2.32
C THR A 426 -12.03 -12.32 0.87
N ASP A 427 -11.96 -13.56 0.39
CA ASP A 427 -11.67 -13.84 -1.01
C ASP A 427 -12.85 -13.54 -1.95
N GLU A 428 -14.04 -13.28 -1.39
CA GLU A 428 -15.23 -12.87 -2.15
C GLU A 428 -15.18 -11.39 -2.58
N SER A 429 -14.42 -10.56 -1.86
CA SER A 429 -14.29 -9.14 -2.17
C SER A 429 -13.49 -8.95 -3.45
N MET A 430 -14.11 -8.31 -4.44
CA MET A 430 -13.47 -7.99 -5.71
C MET A 430 -12.30 -7.05 -5.53
N THR A 431 -12.41 -6.12 -4.58
CA THR A 431 -11.41 -5.08 -4.32
C THR A 431 -11.09 -5.02 -2.84
N LYS A 432 -9.80 -4.91 -2.56
CA LYS A 432 -9.21 -4.83 -1.23
C LYS A 432 -8.28 -3.63 -1.19
N ILE A 433 -8.56 -2.66 -0.32
CA ILE A 433 -7.83 -1.39 -0.25
C ILE A 433 -7.34 -1.14 1.19
N ILE A 434 -6.07 -0.77 1.33
CA ILE A 434 -5.53 -0.14 2.52
C ILE A 434 -5.27 1.33 2.17
N PHE A 435 -5.98 2.25 2.82
CA PHE A 435 -5.59 3.65 2.89
C PHE A 435 -4.57 3.81 4.01
N LEU A 436 -3.29 3.98 3.64
CA LEU A 436 -2.18 4.13 4.57
C LEU A 436 -1.94 5.62 4.84
N VAL A 437 -2.41 6.12 5.99
CA VAL A 437 -2.37 7.53 6.38
C VAL A 437 -1.20 7.75 7.35
N LEU A 438 -0.19 8.54 6.95
CA LEU A 438 1.04 8.71 7.72
C LEU A 438 1.83 9.98 7.33
N ASP A 439 2.64 10.47 8.26
CA ASP A 439 3.57 11.58 8.09
C ASP A 439 5.05 11.17 8.19
N ALA A 440 5.36 9.97 8.68
CA ALA A 440 6.73 9.49 8.87
C ALA A 440 7.05 8.17 8.13
N PRO A 441 8.33 7.93 7.75
CA PRO A 441 8.75 6.67 7.14
C PRO A 441 8.83 5.54 8.18
N PRO A 442 8.84 4.27 7.73
CA PRO A 442 9.25 3.17 8.58
C PRO A 442 10.70 3.30 9.05
N HIS A 443 11.06 2.58 10.11
CA HIS A 443 12.47 2.33 10.44
C HIS A 443 13.21 1.65 9.27
N SER A 444 14.38 2.18 8.87
CA SER A 444 15.14 1.71 7.70
C SER A 444 16.19 0.64 8.02
N ARG A 445 16.02 -0.12 9.12
CA ARG A 445 16.95 -1.19 9.48
C ARG A 445 16.79 -2.39 8.53
N PRO A 446 17.84 -3.17 8.25
CA PRO A 446 17.76 -4.30 7.32
C PRO A 446 16.69 -5.34 7.65
N ASP A 447 16.43 -5.61 8.94
CA ASP A 447 15.37 -6.51 9.39
C ASP A 447 13.97 -5.98 9.03
N VAL A 448 13.74 -4.68 9.24
CA VAL A 448 12.47 -4.01 8.93
C VAL A 448 12.25 -3.93 7.42
N ILE A 449 13.29 -3.64 6.64
CA ILE A 449 13.20 -3.63 5.17
C ILE A 449 12.78 -5.00 4.64
N LEU A 450 13.35 -6.09 5.15
CA LEU A 450 12.96 -7.45 4.74
C LEU A 450 11.51 -7.77 5.12
N GLU A 451 11.06 -7.33 6.31
CA GLU A 451 9.66 -7.47 6.74
C GLU A 451 8.72 -6.71 5.81
N LEU A 452 9.04 -5.45 5.47
CA LEU A 452 8.28 -4.65 4.51
C LEU A 452 8.19 -5.32 3.13
N GLN A 453 9.31 -5.85 2.60
CA GLN A 453 9.31 -6.58 1.33
C GLN A 453 8.39 -7.80 1.38
N SER A 454 8.42 -8.56 2.47
CA SER A 454 7.53 -9.70 2.70
C SER A 454 6.06 -9.27 2.77
N LEU A 455 5.76 -8.17 3.45
CA LEU A 455 4.41 -7.62 3.57
C LEU A 455 3.88 -7.14 2.22
N ILE A 456 4.71 -6.46 1.42
CA ILE A 456 4.35 -6.00 0.06
C ILE A 456 4.06 -7.20 -0.86
N LEU A 457 4.89 -8.25 -0.83
CA LEU A 457 4.63 -9.50 -1.55
C LEU A 457 3.29 -10.10 -1.15
N LYS A 458 3.01 -10.16 0.16
CA LYS A 458 1.77 -10.74 0.68
C LYS A 458 0.54 -9.91 0.32
N ALA A 459 0.65 -8.59 0.37
CA ALA A 459 -0.42 -7.68 -0.05
C ALA A 459 -0.76 -7.91 -1.52
N SER A 460 0.24 -7.94 -2.40
CA SER A 460 0.04 -8.25 -3.82
C SER A 460 -0.60 -9.62 -4.05
N GLU A 461 -0.09 -10.68 -3.40
CA GLU A 461 -0.63 -12.05 -3.51
C GLU A 461 -2.12 -12.11 -3.13
N LYS A 462 -2.53 -11.34 -2.12
CA LYS A 462 -3.91 -11.23 -1.66
C LYS A 462 -4.78 -10.30 -2.52
N GLY A 463 -4.18 -9.56 -3.46
CA GLY A 463 -4.86 -8.52 -4.24
C GLY A 463 -5.18 -7.25 -3.46
N ILE A 464 -4.45 -7.00 -2.37
CA ILE A 464 -4.62 -5.81 -1.52
C ILE A 464 -3.82 -4.66 -2.13
N ARG A 465 -4.51 -3.56 -2.45
CA ARG A 465 -3.91 -2.32 -2.91
C ARG A 465 -3.56 -1.44 -1.72
N VAL A 466 -2.31 -0.98 -1.63
CA VAL A 466 -1.93 0.05 -0.67
C VAL A 466 -2.00 1.40 -1.38
N ILE A 467 -2.81 2.30 -0.85
CA ILE A 467 -2.98 3.68 -1.30
C ILE A 467 -2.49 4.59 -0.16
N PRO A 468 -1.23 5.05 -0.21
CA PRO A 468 -0.73 6.01 0.75
C PRO A 468 -1.47 7.34 0.66
N VAL A 469 -1.80 7.92 1.81
CA VAL A 469 -2.23 9.31 2.01
C VAL A 469 -1.10 9.98 2.80
N ALA A 470 -0.18 10.60 2.09
CA ALA A 470 0.96 11.29 2.70
C ALA A 470 0.52 12.60 3.38
N CYS A 471 0.80 12.70 4.67
CA CYS A 471 0.43 13.83 5.54
C CYS A 471 1.62 14.78 5.78
N SER A 472 1.44 15.72 6.71
CA SER A 472 2.42 16.76 7.00
C SER A 472 3.65 16.20 7.73
N GLY A 473 4.79 16.09 7.03
CA GLY A 473 6.04 15.53 7.61
C GLY A 473 6.78 14.57 6.68
N VAL A 474 6.10 14.09 5.64
CA VAL A 474 6.70 13.21 4.62
C VAL A 474 7.87 13.92 3.93
N ASP A 475 9.02 13.25 3.87
CA ASP A 475 10.19 13.69 3.10
C ASP A 475 10.28 12.95 1.74
N LYS A 476 11.33 13.23 0.95
CA LYS A 476 11.53 12.57 -0.36
C LYS A 476 11.87 11.09 -0.25
N SER A 477 12.46 10.66 0.86
CA SER A 477 12.71 9.24 1.13
C SER A 477 11.40 8.49 1.36
N THR A 478 10.53 9.06 2.20
CA THR A 478 9.20 8.55 2.49
C THR A 478 8.34 8.56 1.24
N GLU A 479 8.34 9.66 0.45
CA GLU A 479 7.64 9.73 -0.83
C GLU A 479 8.01 8.56 -1.75
N TYR A 480 9.31 8.26 -1.90
CA TYR A 480 9.76 7.12 -2.71
C TYR A 480 9.23 5.78 -2.17
N PHE A 481 9.35 5.54 -0.86
CA PHE A 481 8.86 4.32 -0.22
C PHE A 481 7.35 4.12 -0.47
N LEU A 482 6.57 5.19 -0.31
CA LEU A 482 5.11 5.16 -0.49
C LEU A 482 4.73 4.89 -1.94
N ARG A 483 5.36 5.60 -2.90
CA ARG A 483 5.11 5.39 -4.34
C ARG A 483 5.51 3.99 -4.80
N ALA A 484 6.67 3.50 -4.36
CA ALA A 484 7.11 2.15 -4.70
C ALA A 484 6.17 1.08 -4.11
N THR A 485 5.70 1.26 -2.87
CA THR A 485 4.72 0.37 -2.23
C THR A 485 3.39 0.38 -2.98
N ALA A 486 2.90 1.56 -3.38
CA ALA A 486 1.68 1.70 -4.17
C ALA A 486 1.80 0.97 -5.52
N LEU A 487 2.88 1.18 -6.27
CA LEU A 487 3.13 0.47 -7.53
C LEU A 487 3.17 -1.05 -7.35
N LEU A 488 3.97 -1.53 -6.41
CA LEU A 488 4.13 -2.96 -6.16
C LEU A 488 2.80 -3.63 -5.78
N THR A 489 1.88 -2.91 -5.13
CA THR A 489 0.57 -3.43 -4.71
C THR A 489 -0.59 -3.04 -5.64
N ASN A 490 -0.31 -2.53 -6.85
CA ASN A 490 -1.33 -2.11 -7.81
C ASN A 490 -2.27 -0.98 -7.30
N GLY A 491 -1.75 -0.11 -6.44
CA GLY A 491 -2.40 1.09 -5.93
C GLY A 491 -1.94 2.39 -6.64
N THR A 492 -2.16 3.52 -5.96
CA THR A 492 -1.75 4.87 -6.40
C THR A 492 -1.25 5.67 -5.21
N TYR A 493 -0.47 6.71 -5.44
CA TYR A 493 0.05 7.58 -4.38
C TYR A 493 -0.82 8.84 -4.24
N THR A 494 -1.31 9.11 -3.03
CA THR A 494 -2.00 10.36 -2.71
C THR A 494 -1.28 11.11 -1.59
N PHE A 495 -1.53 12.41 -1.52
CA PHE A 495 -0.87 13.31 -0.58
C PHE A 495 -1.78 14.51 -0.30
N LEU A 496 -1.72 15.02 0.92
CA LEU A 496 -2.36 16.27 1.30
C LEU A 496 -1.65 17.47 0.68
N THR A 497 -2.40 18.55 0.48
CA THR A 497 -1.93 19.80 -0.15
C THR A 497 -2.28 20.99 0.73
N ASP A 498 -1.49 22.05 0.61
CA ASP A 498 -1.67 23.28 1.40
C ASP A 498 -2.79 24.19 0.85
N ASP A 499 -3.46 23.83 -0.26
CA ASP A 499 -4.48 24.65 -0.93
C ASP A 499 -5.70 24.96 -0.05
N SER A 500 -6.04 24.07 0.89
CA SER A 500 -7.08 24.30 1.90
C SER A 500 -6.69 25.35 2.96
N GLY A 501 -5.39 25.60 3.16
CA GLY A 501 -4.87 26.39 4.27
C GLY A 501 -5.01 25.72 5.64
N ILE A 502 -5.30 24.42 5.69
CA ILE A 502 -5.53 23.64 6.91
C ILE A 502 -4.38 22.65 7.13
N GLY A 503 -3.97 22.50 8.38
CA GLY A 503 -2.90 21.59 8.80
C GLY A 503 -1.51 22.21 8.69
N ASN A 504 -0.48 21.41 8.97
CA ASN A 504 0.91 21.83 8.81
C ASN A 504 1.34 21.80 7.33
N PRO A 505 2.44 22.48 6.95
CA PRO A 505 2.90 22.50 5.57
C PRO A 505 3.26 21.12 5.01
N HIS A 506 2.89 20.87 3.75
CA HIS A 506 3.17 19.62 3.05
C HIS A 506 4.28 19.80 2.00
N ILE A 507 5.09 18.76 1.78
CA ILE A 507 6.04 18.78 0.68
C ILE A 507 5.30 18.73 -0.66
N LYS A 508 5.81 19.43 -1.68
CA LYS A 508 5.33 19.22 -3.04
C LYS A 508 5.78 17.84 -3.54
N PRO A 509 4.88 17.04 -4.15
CA PRO A 509 5.24 15.73 -4.71
C PRO A 509 6.26 15.86 -5.85
N THR A 510 7.04 14.81 -6.09
CA THR A 510 7.97 14.74 -7.22
C THR A 510 7.22 14.32 -8.49
N THR A 511 6.57 15.28 -9.13
CA THR A 511 5.79 15.10 -10.37
C THR A 511 5.79 16.41 -11.16
N ASP A 512 5.48 16.36 -12.46
CA ASP A 512 5.27 17.53 -13.32
C ASP A 512 4.00 18.30 -12.94
N LYS A 513 2.89 17.59 -12.78
CA LYS A 513 1.55 18.14 -12.52
C LYS A 513 0.65 17.13 -11.83
N PHE A 514 -0.34 17.66 -11.13
CA PHE A 514 -1.43 16.92 -10.50
C PHE A 514 -2.64 17.87 -10.35
N ASP A 515 -3.82 17.28 -10.25
CA ASP A 515 -5.05 18.00 -9.94
C ASP A 515 -5.24 18.09 -8.43
N VAL A 516 -5.78 19.22 -7.96
CA VAL A 516 -6.15 19.42 -6.55
C VAL A 516 -7.65 19.20 -6.41
N GLU A 517 -8.03 18.29 -5.50
CA GLU A 517 -9.41 17.96 -5.15
C GLU A 517 -9.55 18.03 -3.61
N THR A 518 -10.77 17.95 -3.07
CA THR A 518 -10.87 17.65 -1.62
C THR A 518 -10.44 16.20 -1.39
N LEU A 519 -9.80 15.91 -0.24
CA LEU A 519 -9.39 14.56 0.12
C LEU A 519 -10.57 13.58 0.03
N ARG A 520 -11.74 14.00 0.51
CA ARG A 520 -12.95 13.18 0.43
C ARG A 520 -13.32 12.83 -1.00
N GLN A 521 -13.37 13.82 -1.90
CA GLN A 521 -13.69 13.59 -3.32
C GLN A 521 -12.66 12.67 -3.98
N LEU A 522 -11.37 12.88 -3.68
CA LEU A 522 -10.29 12.03 -4.16
C LEU A 522 -10.49 10.57 -3.71
N LEU A 523 -10.77 10.33 -2.43
CA LEU A 523 -10.99 8.97 -1.91
C LEU A 523 -12.24 8.32 -2.52
N ILE A 524 -13.36 9.04 -2.66
CA ILE A 524 -14.57 8.55 -3.34
C ILE A 524 -14.24 8.15 -4.78
N ARG A 525 -13.54 9.04 -5.51
CA ARG A 525 -13.12 8.80 -6.89
C ARG A 525 -12.26 7.54 -7.00
N LEU A 526 -11.29 7.36 -6.12
CA LEU A 526 -10.44 6.17 -6.12
C LEU A 526 -11.21 4.90 -5.82
N VAL A 527 -12.09 4.91 -4.80
CA VAL A 527 -12.95 3.76 -4.50
C VAL A 527 -13.82 3.42 -5.72
N TYR A 528 -14.44 4.41 -6.36
CA TYR A 528 -15.22 4.19 -7.58
C TYR A 528 -14.38 3.59 -8.72
N GLN A 529 -13.21 4.14 -9.02
CA GLN A 529 -12.32 3.63 -10.07
C GLN A 529 -11.92 2.17 -9.84
N TYR A 530 -11.62 1.83 -8.59
CA TYR A 530 -11.18 0.51 -8.21
C TYR A 530 -12.32 -0.51 -8.05
N THR A 531 -13.56 -0.05 -7.98
CA THR A 531 -14.76 -0.91 -7.82
C THR A 531 -15.67 -0.90 -9.04
N TYR A 532 -15.40 -0.04 -10.03
CA TYR A 532 -16.10 -0.05 -11.30
C TYR A 532 -15.93 -1.41 -11.98
N TYR A 533 -17.06 -2.01 -12.33
CA TYR A 533 -17.12 -3.25 -13.08
C TYR A 533 -18.25 -3.15 -14.11
N PRO A 534 -18.03 -3.51 -15.37
CA PRO A 534 -19.08 -3.45 -16.39
C PRO A 534 -20.21 -4.42 -16.04
N ASP A 535 -21.46 -4.01 -16.27
CA ASP A 535 -22.59 -4.89 -16.02
C ASP A 535 -22.52 -6.17 -16.89
N CYS A 536 -22.94 -7.28 -16.28
CA CYS A 536 -22.97 -8.58 -16.95
C CYS A 536 -24.04 -8.67 -18.03
N ASP A 537 -25.15 -7.95 -17.84
CA ASP A 537 -26.32 -7.93 -18.73
C ASP A 537 -26.39 -6.57 -19.42
N ILE A 538 -25.55 -6.35 -20.44
CA ILE A 538 -25.69 -5.13 -21.24
C ILE A 538 -26.84 -5.32 -22.22
N ASP A 539 -28.05 -4.90 -21.85
CA ASP A 539 -29.12 -4.70 -22.82
C ASP A 539 -28.68 -3.56 -23.75
N LYS A 540 -28.55 -3.86 -25.05
CA LYS A 540 -28.05 -2.96 -26.09
C LYS A 540 -28.87 -1.67 -26.23
N ASN A 541 -30.05 -1.60 -25.60
CA ASN A 541 -30.99 -0.48 -25.69
C ASN A 541 -30.90 0.55 -24.55
N GLU A 542 -30.29 0.25 -23.39
CA GLU A 542 -30.28 1.19 -22.23
C GLU A 542 -29.20 2.28 -22.30
N ILE A 543 -28.09 2.04 -23.01
CA ILE A 543 -26.92 2.94 -23.00
C ILE A 543 -27.09 4.19 -23.88
N ILE A 544 -28.14 4.25 -24.71
CA ILE A 544 -28.40 5.38 -25.63
C ILE A 544 -28.72 6.69 -24.87
N SER A 545 -29.06 6.63 -23.57
CA SER A 545 -29.41 7.83 -22.80
C SER A 545 -28.26 8.54 -22.08
N GLU A 546 -27.13 7.87 -21.81
CA GLU A 546 -25.98 8.47 -21.09
C GLU A 546 -24.87 8.99 -22.01
N THR A 547 -25.03 8.85 -23.33
CA THR A 547 -24.03 9.35 -24.27
C THR A 547 -24.25 10.84 -24.53
N ILE A 548 -23.30 11.63 -24.04
CA ILE A 548 -23.18 13.10 -24.06
C ILE A 548 -23.77 13.78 -22.81
N SER A 549 -23.09 13.60 -21.68
CA SER A 549 -22.76 14.75 -20.83
C SER A 549 -21.25 14.87 -20.76
N ILE A 550 -20.73 15.89 -21.45
CA ILE A 550 -19.45 16.46 -21.08
C ILE A 550 -19.73 17.13 -19.73
N ASP A 551 -19.19 16.61 -18.64
CA ASP A 551 -19.18 17.36 -17.37
C ASP A 551 -18.31 18.60 -17.60
N LEU A 552 -18.97 19.70 -17.95
CA LEU A 552 -18.35 21.00 -18.12
C LEU A 552 -18.41 21.73 -16.79
N PRO A 553 -17.27 22.08 -16.18
CA PRO A 553 -17.22 23.28 -15.37
C PRO A 553 -17.39 24.49 -16.32
N VAL A 554 -18.63 24.94 -16.53
CA VAL A 554 -18.87 26.28 -17.12
C VAL A 554 -18.76 27.30 -16.00
N THR A 555 -17.53 27.61 -15.62
CA THR A 555 -17.23 28.83 -14.85
C THR A 555 -16.00 29.51 -15.45
N GLY A 556 -16.24 30.30 -16.51
CA GLY A 556 -15.29 31.31 -17.01
C GLY A 556 -14.40 30.92 -18.21
N GLY A 557 -14.91 30.08 -19.13
CA GLY A 557 -14.10 29.41 -20.17
C GLY A 557 -13.39 30.31 -21.19
N ASP A 558 -12.11 29.98 -21.41
CA ASP A 558 -11.23 30.46 -22.47
C ASP A 558 -11.84 30.16 -23.86
N ILE A 559 -11.89 31.14 -24.76
CA ILE A 559 -12.39 30.99 -26.15
C ILE A 559 -11.67 29.84 -26.88
N GLU A 560 -10.40 29.61 -26.54
CA GLU A 560 -9.58 28.59 -27.15
C GLU A 560 -9.96 27.18 -26.67
N GLU A 561 -10.36 27.01 -25.42
CA GLU A 561 -10.87 25.75 -24.89
C GLU A 561 -12.18 25.35 -25.59
N ALA A 562 -13.10 26.30 -25.75
CA ALA A 562 -14.35 26.09 -26.48
C ALA A 562 -14.11 25.68 -27.95
N LYS A 563 -13.10 26.28 -28.60
CA LYS A 563 -12.68 25.87 -29.96
C LYS A 563 -12.08 24.47 -29.99
N ALA A 564 -11.19 24.15 -29.04
CA ALA A 564 -10.58 22.83 -28.92
C ALA A 564 -11.64 21.74 -28.71
N MET A 565 -12.61 22.00 -27.84
CA MET A 565 -13.76 21.12 -27.62
C MET A 565 -14.61 20.92 -28.87
N ALA A 566 -14.91 22.00 -29.61
CA ALA A 566 -15.75 21.92 -30.81
C ALA A 566 -15.11 21.08 -31.93
N GLY A 567 -13.78 21.05 -32.01
CA GLY A 567 -13.06 20.26 -32.99
C GLY A 567 -12.59 18.89 -32.49
N PHE A 568 -12.62 18.62 -31.18
CA PHE A 568 -12.31 17.31 -30.63
C PHE A 568 -13.53 16.40 -30.64
N LYS A 569 -13.51 15.39 -31.51
CA LYS A 569 -14.59 14.41 -31.67
C LYS A 569 -14.03 13.01 -31.66
N TYR A 570 -14.75 12.08 -31.05
CA TYR A 570 -14.38 10.67 -31.07
C TYR A 570 -15.65 9.82 -31.25
N TYR A 571 -15.63 8.89 -32.21
CA TYR A 571 -16.81 8.13 -32.60
C TYR A 571 -16.48 6.81 -33.35
N PRO A 572 -17.40 5.83 -33.37
CA PRO A 572 -18.64 5.78 -32.60
C PRO A 572 -18.37 5.70 -31.08
N ASN A 573 -19.30 6.19 -30.28
CA ASN A 573 -19.30 6.00 -28.82
C ASN A 573 -20.77 5.75 -28.43
N PRO A 574 -21.16 4.58 -27.90
CA PRO A 574 -20.31 3.40 -27.64
C PRO A 574 -19.59 2.85 -28.89
N THR A 575 -18.45 2.19 -28.69
CA THR A 575 -17.64 1.55 -29.74
C THR A 575 -17.54 0.03 -29.53
N TYR A 576 -17.33 -0.70 -30.62
CA TYR A 576 -16.99 -2.13 -30.62
C TYR A 576 -15.48 -2.39 -30.81
N GLY A 577 -14.67 -1.32 -30.74
CA GLY A 577 -13.22 -1.38 -30.85
C GLY A 577 -12.67 -0.32 -31.79
N ASP A 578 -13.34 -0.08 -32.91
CA ASP A 578 -12.90 0.93 -33.88
C ASP A 578 -13.28 2.33 -33.39
N LEU A 579 -12.28 3.20 -33.23
CA LEU A 579 -12.45 4.58 -32.79
C LEU A 579 -11.80 5.55 -33.78
N ASN A 580 -12.63 6.41 -34.37
CA ASN A 580 -12.17 7.57 -35.12
C ASN A 580 -12.05 8.75 -34.16
N ILE A 581 -10.94 9.44 -34.19
CA ILE A 581 -10.69 10.65 -33.42
C ILE A 581 -10.36 11.78 -34.40
N GLU A 582 -11.08 12.87 -34.29
CA GLU A 582 -10.86 14.11 -35.04
C GLU A 582 -10.47 15.23 -34.07
N PHE A 583 -9.56 16.09 -34.49
CA PHE A 583 -9.12 17.27 -33.75
C PHE A 583 -8.74 18.39 -34.71
N SER A 584 -8.94 19.64 -34.28
CA SER A 584 -8.78 20.84 -35.11
C SER A 584 -7.32 21.21 -35.37
N ASP A 585 -6.45 20.98 -34.39
CA ASP A 585 -5.10 21.52 -34.33
C ASP A 585 -4.04 20.43 -34.11
N LEU A 586 -2.76 20.83 -34.11
CA LEU A 586 -1.65 19.92 -33.81
C LEU A 586 -1.77 19.41 -32.37
N ILE A 587 -1.67 18.10 -32.17
CA ILE A 587 -1.75 17.52 -30.82
C ILE A 587 -0.34 17.43 -30.23
N GLU A 588 -0.19 17.92 -29.00
CA GLU A 588 1.05 17.71 -28.23
C GLU A 588 1.09 16.27 -27.74
N GLU A 589 0.00 15.83 -27.13
CA GLU A 589 -0.15 14.49 -26.58
C GLU A 589 -1.62 14.05 -26.62
N LEU A 590 -1.83 12.76 -26.88
CA LEU A 590 -3.10 12.09 -26.75
C LEU A 590 -2.87 10.70 -26.16
N PHE A 591 -3.64 10.32 -25.15
CA PHE A 591 -3.62 8.96 -24.62
C PHE A 591 -5.02 8.45 -24.29
N ILE A 592 -5.16 7.13 -24.31
CA ILE A 592 -6.32 6.41 -23.81
C ILE A 592 -5.89 5.61 -22.60
N ALA A 593 -6.65 5.70 -21.52
CA ALA A 593 -6.46 4.98 -20.28
C ALA A 593 -7.72 4.19 -19.91
N ASP A 594 -7.56 3.15 -19.09
CA ASP A 594 -8.69 2.49 -18.45
C ASP A 594 -9.26 3.32 -17.27
N VAL A 595 -10.30 2.81 -16.62
CA VAL A 595 -10.92 3.49 -15.45
C VAL A 595 -9.97 3.72 -14.28
N THR A 596 -8.88 2.95 -14.17
CA THR A 596 -7.86 3.10 -13.12
C THR A 596 -6.74 4.07 -13.51
N GLY A 597 -6.87 4.73 -14.66
CA GLY A 597 -5.87 5.70 -15.16
C GLY A 597 -4.66 5.06 -15.83
N LYS A 598 -4.60 3.73 -15.97
CA LYS A 598 -3.48 3.06 -16.65
C LYS A 598 -3.59 3.24 -18.15
N ILE A 599 -2.51 3.74 -18.76
CA ILE A 599 -2.46 4.03 -20.19
C ILE A 599 -2.43 2.73 -21.01
N ILE A 600 -3.33 2.64 -21.98
CA ILE A 600 -3.43 1.54 -22.94
C ILE A 600 -3.02 1.94 -24.36
N PHE A 601 -2.96 3.24 -24.63
CA PHE A 601 -2.49 3.85 -25.87
C PHE A 601 -1.96 5.25 -25.58
N ARG A 602 -0.81 5.62 -26.14
CA ARG A 602 -0.25 6.97 -26.07
C ARG A 602 0.32 7.35 -27.43
N LEU A 603 0.17 8.62 -27.78
CA LEU A 603 0.65 9.22 -29.00
C LEU A 603 1.14 10.64 -28.69
N GLU A 604 2.35 10.95 -29.11
CA GLU A 604 2.95 12.28 -28.96
C GLU A 604 3.14 12.93 -30.33
N LYS A 605 2.99 14.26 -30.38
CA LYS A 605 3.37 15.14 -31.49
C LYS A 605 2.89 14.67 -32.86
N LYS A 606 1.59 14.80 -33.13
CA LYS A 606 0.98 14.43 -34.42
C LYS A 606 0.32 15.62 -35.12
N SER A 607 0.57 15.73 -36.42
CA SER A 607 0.06 16.81 -37.29
C SER A 607 -1.12 16.40 -38.19
N SER A 608 -1.70 15.21 -37.98
CA SER A 608 -2.80 14.68 -38.79
C SER A 608 -4.11 14.80 -38.05
N ASN A 609 -5.05 15.57 -38.59
CA ASN A 609 -6.33 15.97 -38.00
C ASN A 609 -7.34 14.81 -37.79
N LYS A 610 -6.97 13.60 -38.23
CA LYS A 610 -7.72 12.37 -37.99
C LYS A 610 -6.78 11.25 -37.54
N LEU A 611 -7.28 10.44 -36.62
CA LEU A 611 -6.62 9.26 -36.10
C LEU A 611 -7.64 8.11 -36.02
N PHE A 612 -7.22 6.93 -36.44
CA PHE A 612 -7.97 5.70 -36.25
C PHE A 612 -7.23 4.85 -35.23
N ILE A 613 -7.94 4.40 -34.19
CA ILE A 613 -7.42 3.52 -33.15
C ILE A 613 -8.33 2.31 -33.06
N ASP A 614 -7.75 1.11 -33.02
CA ASP A 614 -8.45 -0.13 -32.68
C ASP A 614 -8.15 -0.50 -31.22
N ILE A 615 -9.19 -0.45 -30.38
CA ILE A 615 -9.19 -0.87 -28.98
C ILE A 615 -9.98 -2.17 -28.76
N SER A 616 -10.38 -2.90 -29.82
CA SER A 616 -11.17 -4.15 -29.76
C SER A 616 -10.50 -5.28 -28.97
N LYS A 617 -9.18 -5.18 -28.76
CA LYS A 617 -8.40 -6.15 -27.99
C LYS A 617 -8.61 -6.04 -26.48
N TYR A 618 -9.23 -4.96 -26.00
CA TYR A 618 -9.49 -4.74 -24.57
C TYR A 618 -10.93 -5.14 -24.18
N PRO A 619 -11.17 -5.52 -22.91
CA PRO A 619 -12.48 -5.92 -22.44
C PRO A 619 -13.52 -4.81 -22.53
N THR A 620 -14.79 -5.21 -22.56
CA THR A 620 -15.94 -4.34 -22.32
C THR A 620 -15.71 -3.52 -21.06
N GLY A 621 -15.99 -2.22 -21.13
CA GLY A 621 -15.83 -1.33 -20.00
C GLY A 621 -15.68 0.13 -20.39
N MET A 622 -15.48 0.96 -19.39
CA MET A 622 -15.25 2.39 -19.55
C MET A 622 -13.76 2.67 -19.70
N TYR A 623 -13.45 3.58 -20.62
CA TYR A 623 -12.11 4.08 -20.90
C TYR A 623 -12.16 5.61 -20.98
N TYR A 624 -11.02 6.25 -20.79
CA TYR A 624 -10.89 7.70 -20.90
C TYR A 624 -9.90 8.07 -21.99
N ILE A 625 -10.30 9.00 -22.85
CA ILE A 625 -9.40 9.66 -23.80
C ILE A 625 -9.01 11.02 -23.24
N MET A 626 -7.71 11.28 -23.21
CA MET A 626 -7.11 12.52 -22.75
C MET A 626 -6.41 13.17 -23.93
N TYR A 627 -6.72 14.44 -24.18
CA TYR A 627 -6.22 15.21 -25.31
C TYR A 627 -5.62 16.53 -24.83
N GLN A 628 -4.34 16.74 -25.11
CA GLN A 628 -3.65 17.99 -24.81
C GLN A 628 -3.72 18.95 -25.99
N TYR A 629 -4.50 20.03 -25.85
CA TYR A 629 -4.69 21.03 -26.91
C TYR A 629 -3.74 22.22 -26.79
N LYS A 630 -3.12 22.41 -25.61
CA LYS A 630 -2.06 23.40 -25.32
C LYS A 630 -1.15 22.87 -24.22
N PRO A 631 0.04 23.47 -24.02
CA PRO A 631 0.84 23.22 -22.83
C PRO A 631 -0.03 23.35 -21.57
N ASP A 632 -0.03 22.30 -20.77
CA ASP A 632 -0.77 22.21 -19.49
C ASP A 632 -2.30 22.35 -19.56
N LYS A 633 -2.92 22.19 -20.74
CA LYS A 633 -4.37 22.20 -20.89
C LYS A 633 -4.88 20.94 -21.59
N TRP A 634 -5.79 20.25 -20.90
CA TRP A 634 -6.26 18.92 -21.26
C TRP A 634 -7.78 18.88 -21.38
N LEU A 635 -8.27 18.13 -22.37
CA LEU A 635 -9.66 17.70 -22.47
C LEU A 635 -9.75 16.21 -22.16
N LYS A 636 -10.81 15.83 -21.46
CA LYS A 636 -11.13 14.45 -21.10
C LYS A 636 -12.43 14.03 -21.77
N GLY A 637 -12.43 12.84 -22.35
CA GLY A 637 -13.62 12.20 -22.91
C GLY A 637 -13.81 10.79 -22.34
N LYS A 638 -15.06 10.36 -22.18
CA LYS A 638 -15.43 8.99 -21.79
C LYS A 638 -15.73 8.15 -23.02
N ILE A 639 -15.11 6.97 -23.13
CA ILE A 639 -15.33 5.97 -24.17
C ILE A 639 -15.97 4.74 -23.52
N MET A 640 -17.08 4.28 -24.09
CA MET A 640 -17.71 3.02 -23.71
C MET A 640 -17.36 1.97 -24.77
N LEU A 641 -16.55 0.97 -24.40
CA LEU A 641 -16.24 -0.19 -25.24
C LEU A 641 -17.18 -1.33 -24.90
N MET A 642 -17.80 -1.91 -25.91
CA MET A 642 -18.80 -2.98 -25.79
C MET A 642 -18.47 -4.12 -26.76
N HIS A 643 -18.82 -5.35 -26.40
CA HIS A 643 -18.66 -6.55 -27.23
C HIS A 643 -19.96 -7.34 -27.36
#